data_AF-A0A974PAD5-F1
#
_entry.id   AF-A0A974PAD5-F1
#
_cell.length_a   1.000
_cell.length_b   1.000
_cell.length_c   1.000
_cell.angle_alpha   90.00
_cell.angle_beta   90.00
_cell.angle_gamma   90.00
#
_symmetry.space_group_name_H-M   'P 1'
#
loop_
_entity.id
_entity.type
_entity.pdbx_description
1 polymer ?
#
loop_
_entity_poly.entity_id
_entity_poly.type
_entity_poly.pdbx_seq_one_letter_code
_entity_poly.pdbx_strand_id
1 'polypeptide(L)'
;MWKPLTLKVPDDIIVVIPPAYVSGGLIEMVPHMVKKWFHGCLAAVMLFAVFIVHPAPVQAAGENLLANPGFEAGDAAWEKWGSPVVTTAEKHGGEKSLQVKRNTGGASASVAVKEGKTYRVGLWVKFAAAGVTNATIDMDAFGAQQTKEQLHFSGSTDWEYRQLLYTPGPGVQYIRLSFWNGTSKDYYIDDAVIRENVDIESPTAPGMWQAQHDPEALKLTWAGSTDDMGVESYQLAYKRTDAADWNTVAVPHQESVTEYTYTLENLDPYSVYAIMLRAKDAAGNTSDAVMGLEATPGPNLVINGGLETGNTVPWQKTGTVKTTTYDPHSGQYALQLFHNSTARTSKVPSISSTSYLVSYWSRFNAPTPGTFSVTLDVYQGLTALHYPFYTNATAAWSRSEQIIQTGNGISLLQLRAGNYSGGDMFLDQVFASVMPEIPADLNPGAPAGFMAGTVDGVSAELQWAASRGPFGVREYKLLYKKAADTEWTSLTVPYVPGQSQYVYKLEGLSPESMYDIEVKAVSEGTAISAASALQVTTGKMAPVNPGASVEAAALLDRLYAATGNTIYTGQHNYYEEPAKWYDKAAELTGYYPALWGSDFAYYIGGDMGELRQSMIDEAILQGQAGTMVTLTYHQTRPMDPATSGWESVTGDVTEAQMTDIVTPGTELYNQWAAQVDEVAGYLEQLQDEGIPVLWRPYHEMNAEFFWWGQDRSCSSSCGTICMTA
;
A
#
# COMPACT_ATOMS: atom_id res chain seq x y z
N MET A 1 2.68 -50.23 26.08
CA MET A 1 1.80 -50.90 27.05
C MET A 1 1.09 -49.85 27.90
N TRP A 2 0.04 -49.23 27.37
CA TRP A 2 -0.87 -48.33 28.09
C TRP A 2 -2.29 -48.60 27.56
N LYS A 3 -3.31 -48.58 28.44
CA LYS A 3 -4.67 -49.04 28.13
C LYS A 3 -5.49 -47.97 27.38
N PRO A 4 -6.42 -48.36 26.48
CA PRO A 4 -7.46 -47.45 26.00
C PRO A 4 -8.51 -47.19 27.09
N LEU A 5 -9.11 -46.00 27.07
CA LEU A 5 -10.27 -45.65 27.88
C LEU A 5 -11.55 -45.92 27.07
N THR A 6 -12.46 -46.76 27.57
CA THR A 6 -13.70 -47.12 26.87
C THR A 6 -14.85 -46.21 27.31
N LEU A 7 -15.47 -45.50 26.37
CA LEU A 7 -16.80 -44.90 26.52
C LEU A 7 -17.82 -45.73 25.73
N LYS A 8 -18.98 -46.00 26.35
CA LYS A 8 -20.04 -46.86 25.80
C LYS A 8 -21.13 -46.00 25.16
N VAL A 9 -21.41 -46.22 23.87
CA VAL A 9 -22.62 -45.78 23.18
C VAL A 9 -23.07 -46.93 22.26
N PRO A 10 -24.37 -47.19 22.06
CA PRO A 10 -24.82 -48.35 21.27
C PRO A 10 -24.60 -48.20 19.75
N ASP A 11 -24.21 -49.31 19.16
CA ASP A 11 -24.48 -49.81 17.80
C ASP A 11 -23.95 -49.00 16.58
N ASP A 12 -22.80 -49.50 16.11
CA ASP A 12 -22.39 -49.68 14.71
C ASP A 12 -22.05 -48.48 13.80
N ILE A 13 -20.78 -48.03 13.86
CA ILE A 13 -19.80 -48.16 12.76
C ILE A 13 -18.39 -47.85 13.31
N ILE A 14 -17.37 -48.64 12.92
CA ILE A 14 -15.96 -48.39 13.24
C ILE A 14 -15.23 -47.98 11.96
N VAL A 15 -14.59 -46.80 11.98
CA VAL A 15 -13.65 -46.37 10.92
C VAL A 15 -12.24 -46.30 11.51
N VAL A 16 -11.30 -46.99 10.87
CA VAL A 16 -9.86 -46.97 11.22
C VAL A 16 -9.12 -46.23 10.11
N ILE A 17 -8.35 -45.19 10.46
CA ILE A 17 -7.54 -44.41 9.52
C ILE A 17 -6.05 -44.75 9.72
N PRO A 18 -5.35 -45.34 8.74
CA PRO A 18 -3.89 -45.46 8.74
C PRO A 18 -3.22 -44.20 8.13
N PRO A 19 -1.93 -43.94 8.43
CA PRO A 19 -1.22 -42.73 7.99
C PRO A 19 -0.81 -42.75 6.50
N ALA A 20 -0.70 -41.55 5.92
CA ALA A 20 -0.49 -41.33 4.49
C ALA A 20 0.95 -41.55 3.98
N TYR A 21 1.11 -41.92 2.69
CA TYR A 21 2.37 -41.80 1.93
C TYR A 21 2.16 -41.63 0.39
N VAL A 22 2.59 -40.46 -0.10
CA VAL A 22 3.34 -40.10 -1.33
C VAL A 22 3.25 -40.94 -2.64
N SER A 23 2.99 -40.20 -3.74
CA SER A 23 3.39 -40.35 -5.17
C SER A 23 2.68 -41.29 -6.17
N GLY A 24 2.26 -40.68 -7.30
CA GLY A 24 2.64 -41.10 -8.66
C GLY A 24 1.69 -42.00 -9.49
N GLY A 25 1.39 -41.55 -10.73
CA GLY A 25 1.10 -42.46 -11.86
C GLY A 25 -0.29 -42.40 -12.51
N LEU A 26 -0.31 -42.36 -13.85
CA LEU A 26 -1.49 -42.45 -14.73
C LEU A 26 -2.15 -43.85 -14.74
N ILE A 27 -3.46 -43.94 -15.08
CA ILE A 27 -4.02 -44.64 -16.27
C ILE A 27 -5.58 -44.62 -16.24
N GLU A 28 -6.19 -44.65 -17.43
CA GLU A 28 -7.63 -44.59 -17.72
C GLU A 28 -8.45 -45.82 -17.29
N MET A 29 -9.79 -45.67 -17.11
CA MET A 29 -10.82 -46.41 -17.89
C MET A 29 -12.28 -46.05 -17.50
N VAL A 30 -13.22 -46.29 -18.42
CA VAL A 30 -14.56 -45.65 -18.58
C VAL A 30 -15.64 -46.76 -18.76
N PRO A 31 -16.83 -46.74 -18.08
CA PRO A 31 -17.99 -45.95 -18.56
C PRO A 31 -19.07 -45.48 -17.55
N HIS A 32 -20.04 -44.72 -18.07
CA HIS A 32 -21.32 -44.29 -17.47
C HIS A 32 -22.26 -45.39 -16.93
N MET A 33 -22.98 -45.05 -15.83
CA MET A 33 -24.43 -45.23 -15.52
C MET A 33 -24.56 -45.12 -13.99
N VAL A 34 -25.42 -44.31 -13.36
CA VAL A 34 -26.86 -44.11 -13.57
C VAL A 34 -27.24 -42.64 -13.25
N LYS A 35 -27.87 -41.94 -14.19
CA LYS A 35 -28.49 -40.61 -13.97
C LYS A 35 -29.99 -40.68 -14.31
N LYS A 36 -30.80 -41.08 -13.33
CA LYS A 36 -32.28 -40.99 -13.23
C LYS A 36 -32.65 -41.52 -11.83
N TRP A 37 -33.63 -40.90 -11.17
CA TRP A 37 -33.95 -41.03 -9.72
C TRP A 37 -33.03 -40.29 -8.73
N PHE A 38 -33.00 -38.94 -8.74
CA PHE A 38 -32.69 -38.16 -7.52
C PHE A 38 -33.14 -36.67 -7.50
N HIS A 39 -34.12 -36.26 -8.32
CA HIS A 39 -34.59 -34.85 -8.38
C HIS A 39 -36.07 -34.65 -8.03
N GLY A 40 -36.74 -35.65 -7.45
CA GLY A 40 -38.17 -35.58 -7.10
C GLY A 40 -38.51 -35.34 -5.62
N CYS A 41 -37.55 -35.49 -4.70
CA CYS A 41 -37.82 -35.50 -3.25
C CYS A 41 -36.90 -34.58 -2.42
N LEU A 42 -36.13 -33.68 -3.04
CA LEU A 42 -35.19 -32.78 -2.32
C LEU A 42 -35.73 -31.36 -2.10
N ALA A 43 -37.04 -31.14 -2.26
CA ALA A 43 -37.71 -29.85 -2.05
C ALA A 43 -38.56 -29.78 -0.76
N ALA A 44 -38.66 -30.87 0.02
CA ALA A 44 -39.58 -30.97 1.16
C ALA A 44 -38.94 -31.39 2.50
N VAL A 45 -37.62 -31.59 2.54
CA VAL A 45 -36.87 -31.97 3.77
C VAL A 45 -35.65 -31.06 4.00
N MET A 46 -35.70 -29.83 3.50
CA MET A 46 -34.80 -28.73 3.90
C MET A 46 -35.45 -27.82 4.95
N LEU A 47 -36.10 -28.44 5.93
CA LEU A 47 -36.33 -27.86 7.25
C LEU A 47 -35.86 -28.87 8.30
N PHE A 48 -34.89 -28.44 9.13
CA PHE A 48 -34.21 -29.15 10.21
C PHE A 48 -33.15 -30.21 9.88
N ALA A 49 -31.99 -30.01 10.52
CA ALA A 49 -30.96 -30.99 10.90
C ALA A 49 -29.94 -31.49 9.85
N VAL A 50 -29.01 -30.62 9.47
CA VAL A 50 -27.58 -30.98 9.42
C VAL A 50 -26.76 -29.92 10.17
N PHE A 51 -26.10 -30.30 11.26
CA PHE A 51 -25.06 -29.49 11.88
C PHE A 51 -23.80 -29.54 11.00
N ILE A 52 -23.67 -28.57 10.09
CA ILE A 52 -22.35 -28.22 9.58
C ILE A 52 -21.65 -27.48 10.72
N VAL A 53 -20.71 -28.14 11.39
CA VAL A 53 -19.66 -27.45 12.13
C VAL A 53 -18.83 -26.72 11.07
N HIS A 54 -19.24 -25.49 10.77
CA HIS A 54 -18.39 -24.58 10.05
C HIS A 54 -17.14 -24.40 10.91
N PRO A 55 -15.91 -24.49 10.35
CA PRO A 55 -14.82 -23.77 11.00
C PRO A 55 -15.32 -22.32 11.16
N ALA A 56 -15.19 -21.76 12.36
CA ALA A 56 -15.57 -20.37 12.58
C ALA A 56 -14.88 -19.51 11.50
N PRO A 57 -15.56 -18.49 10.93
CA PRO A 57 -14.94 -17.63 9.94
C PRO A 57 -13.61 -17.15 10.51
N VAL A 58 -12.54 -17.26 9.71
CA VAL A 58 -11.19 -16.86 10.13
C VAL A 58 -11.23 -15.34 10.29
N GLN A 59 -11.47 -14.89 11.53
CA GLN A 59 -11.47 -13.48 11.88
C GLN A 59 -10.10 -12.90 11.49
N ALA A 60 -10.13 -11.81 10.73
CA ALA A 60 -8.91 -11.17 10.28
C ALA A 60 -8.16 -10.56 11.49
N ALA A 61 -6.83 -10.50 11.40
CA ALA A 61 -6.05 -9.81 12.43
C ALA A 61 -6.53 -8.34 12.53
N GLY A 62 -6.93 -7.92 13.73
CA GLY A 62 -7.52 -6.59 13.98
C GLY A 62 -9.06 -6.54 14.07
N GLU A 63 -9.77 -7.62 13.74
CA GLU A 63 -11.20 -7.75 14.04
C GLU A 63 -11.44 -8.00 15.54
N ASN A 64 -12.62 -7.63 16.04
CA ASN A 64 -13.01 -7.88 17.42
C ASN A 64 -13.33 -9.37 17.62
N LEU A 65 -12.55 -10.03 18.48
CA LEU A 65 -12.67 -11.46 18.78
C LEU A 65 -13.84 -11.75 19.71
N LEU A 66 -14.38 -10.73 20.39
CA LEU A 66 -15.60 -10.85 21.19
C LEU A 66 -16.83 -11.02 20.29
N ALA A 67 -17.61 -12.07 20.53
CA ALA A 67 -18.90 -12.24 19.88
C ALA A 67 -19.94 -11.27 20.46
N ASN A 68 -20.58 -10.47 19.59
CA ASN A 68 -21.61 -9.49 19.95
C ASN A 68 -21.18 -8.51 21.07
N PRO A 69 -20.17 -7.65 20.80
CA PRO A 69 -19.53 -6.80 21.80
C PRO A 69 -20.36 -5.60 22.30
N GLY A 70 -21.26 -5.07 21.46
CA GLY A 70 -22.21 -3.99 21.79
C GLY A 70 -23.61 -4.48 22.15
N PHE A 71 -23.77 -5.79 22.43
CA PHE A 71 -25.04 -6.38 22.87
C PHE A 71 -26.25 -6.24 21.89
N GLU A 72 -25.99 -5.91 20.63
CA GLU A 72 -27.01 -5.73 19.58
C GLU A 72 -27.85 -6.99 19.32
N ALA A 73 -27.22 -8.16 19.35
CA ALA A 73 -27.91 -9.45 19.28
C ALA A 73 -28.41 -9.96 20.65
N GLY A 74 -28.45 -9.11 21.68
CA GLY A 74 -28.75 -9.47 23.07
C GLY A 74 -27.48 -9.76 23.87
N ASP A 75 -27.55 -10.67 24.85
CA ASP A 75 -26.43 -11.00 25.76
C ASP A 75 -26.11 -12.50 25.81
N ALA A 76 -26.63 -13.29 24.86
CA ALA A 76 -26.49 -14.75 24.83
C ALA A 76 -25.04 -15.23 24.56
N ALA A 77 -24.20 -14.36 23.99
CA ALA A 77 -22.78 -14.64 23.72
C ALA A 77 -21.87 -14.46 24.96
N TRP A 78 -22.42 -13.98 26.08
CA TRP A 78 -21.67 -13.68 27.30
C TRP A 78 -22.06 -14.65 28.43
N GLU A 79 -21.08 -15.09 29.23
CA GLU A 79 -21.34 -15.80 30.48
C GLU A 79 -21.87 -14.77 31.50
N LYS A 80 -23.00 -15.05 32.16
CA LYS A 80 -23.69 -14.10 33.03
C LYS A 80 -23.95 -14.68 34.40
N TRP A 81 -23.82 -13.86 35.43
CA TRP A 81 -24.14 -14.24 36.81
C TRP A 81 -25.09 -13.19 37.39
N GLY A 82 -26.14 -13.65 38.08
CA GLY A 82 -27.14 -12.76 38.66
C GLY A 82 -28.15 -12.22 37.64
N SER A 83 -28.34 -10.91 37.54
CA SER A 83 -29.38 -10.31 36.66
C SER A 83 -28.98 -9.00 35.95
N PRO A 84 -27.92 -9.01 35.10
CA PRO A 84 -27.72 -7.95 34.13
C PRO A 84 -28.87 -7.92 33.09
N VAL A 85 -29.09 -6.78 32.44
CA VAL A 85 -30.22 -6.56 31.52
C VAL A 85 -29.76 -5.80 30.28
N VAL A 86 -30.01 -6.34 29.09
CA VAL A 86 -29.82 -5.60 27.83
C VAL A 86 -30.89 -4.50 27.74
N THR A 87 -30.46 -3.27 27.48
CA THR A 87 -31.31 -2.07 27.47
C THR A 87 -31.09 -1.26 26.20
N THR A 88 -32.10 -0.49 25.80
CA THR A 88 -32.02 0.51 24.71
C THR A 88 -31.96 1.95 25.23
N ALA A 89 -32.16 2.14 26.55
CA ALA A 89 -32.36 3.45 27.18
C ALA A 89 -31.07 4.26 27.36
N GLU A 90 -29.95 3.58 27.55
CA GLU A 90 -28.61 4.14 27.66
C GLU A 90 -27.70 3.24 26.82
N LYS A 91 -26.92 3.84 25.93
CA LYS A 91 -26.01 3.17 24.98
C LYS A 91 -24.93 4.15 24.50
N HIS A 92 -23.83 3.62 24.00
CA HIS A 92 -22.75 4.35 23.35
C HIS A 92 -22.78 4.08 21.84
N GLY A 93 -22.74 2.80 21.46
CA GLY A 93 -22.88 2.33 20.10
C GLY A 93 -24.31 1.88 19.77
N GLY A 94 -24.57 1.61 18.49
CA GLY A 94 -25.74 0.88 18.00
C GLY A 94 -27.11 1.29 18.57
N GLU A 95 -27.92 0.28 18.94
CA GLU A 95 -29.25 0.43 19.53
C GLU A 95 -29.33 -0.04 20.98
N LYS A 96 -28.37 -0.85 21.47
CA LYS A 96 -28.42 -1.54 22.77
C LYS A 96 -27.13 -1.39 23.58
N SER A 97 -27.21 -1.78 24.85
CA SER A 97 -26.08 -1.86 25.78
C SER A 97 -26.46 -2.81 26.92
N LEU A 98 -25.48 -3.26 27.74
CA LEU A 98 -25.75 -4.08 28.93
C LEU A 98 -25.77 -3.23 30.21
N GLN A 99 -26.92 -3.16 30.88
CA GLN A 99 -27.03 -2.63 32.24
C GLN A 99 -26.63 -3.68 33.27
N VAL A 100 -25.59 -3.40 34.06
CA VAL A 100 -25.16 -4.21 35.19
C VAL A 100 -25.63 -3.56 36.49
N LYS A 101 -26.64 -4.15 37.13
CA LYS A 101 -27.30 -3.59 38.33
C LYS A 101 -26.47 -3.84 39.61
N ARG A 102 -26.42 -2.83 40.48
CA ARG A 102 -25.64 -2.79 41.74
C ARG A 102 -25.83 -4.03 42.60
N ASN A 103 -24.75 -4.70 42.98
CA ASN A 103 -24.75 -5.89 43.84
C ASN A 103 -25.62 -7.07 43.35
N THR A 104 -26.05 -7.08 42.08
CA THR A 104 -26.95 -8.12 41.54
C THR A 104 -26.35 -8.99 40.45
N GLY A 105 -25.09 -8.76 40.03
CA GLY A 105 -24.48 -9.59 39.01
C GLY A 105 -23.32 -8.98 38.24
N GLY A 106 -22.99 -9.65 37.15
CA GLY A 106 -21.91 -9.35 36.23
C GLY A 106 -22.00 -10.24 34.98
N ALA A 107 -21.08 -10.03 34.04
CA ALA A 107 -20.88 -10.93 32.92
C ALA A 107 -19.41 -10.98 32.49
N SER A 108 -19.07 -11.95 31.64
CA SER A 108 -17.76 -12.04 31.01
C SER A 108 -17.82 -12.74 29.66
N ALA A 109 -16.79 -12.50 28.85
CA ALA A 109 -16.55 -13.24 27.62
C ALA A 109 -15.04 -13.49 27.48
N SER A 110 -14.70 -14.67 26.96
CA SER A 110 -13.33 -15.14 26.81
C SER A 110 -13.01 -15.39 25.34
N VAL A 111 -11.80 -15.04 24.91
CA VAL A 111 -11.31 -15.29 23.55
C VAL A 111 -9.99 -16.04 23.61
N ALA A 112 -9.73 -16.88 22.62
CA ALA A 112 -8.43 -17.55 22.47
C ALA A 112 -7.37 -16.54 21.98
N VAL A 113 -6.16 -16.65 22.51
CA VAL A 113 -5.03 -15.77 22.19
C VAL A 113 -3.75 -16.55 21.92
N LYS A 114 -2.78 -15.91 21.28
CA LYS A 114 -1.48 -16.50 20.95
C LYS A 114 -0.38 -15.86 21.80
N GLU A 115 0.54 -16.69 22.27
CA GLU A 115 1.77 -16.27 22.94
C GLU A 115 2.55 -15.28 22.05
N GLY A 116 3.05 -14.20 22.64
CA GLY A 116 3.85 -13.18 21.94
C GLY A 116 3.07 -12.23 21.03
N LYS A 117 1.75 -12.38 20.85
CA LYS A 117 0.91 -11.41 20.13
C LYS A 117 0.30 -10.39 21.09
N THR A 118 0.40 -9.10 20.82
CA THR A 118 -0.25 -8.07 21.65
C THR A 118 -1.74 -7.98 21.30
N TYR A 119 -2.60 -7.74 22.30
CA TYR A 119 -4.04 -7.55 22.15
C TYR A 119 -4.48 -6.22 22.78
N ARG A 120 -5.38 -5.47 22.12
CA ARG A 120 -6.10 -4.35 22.74
C ARG A 120 -7.32 -4.91 23.47
N VAL A 121 -7.41 -4.64 24.77
CA VAL A 121 -8.52 -5.06 25.65
C VAL A 121 -9.14 -3.82 26.27
N GLY A 122 -10.44 -3.57 26.06
CA GLY A 122 -11.11 -2.37 26.54
C GLY A 122 -12.63 -2.41 26.40
N LEU A 123 -13.32 -1.38 26.89
CA LEU A 123 -14.77 -1.18 26.75
C LEU A 123 -15.19 0.24 27.17
N TRP A 124 -16.41 0.62 26.81
CA TRP A 124 -17.07 1.83 27.29
C TRP A 124 -17.93 1.54 28.54
N VAL A 125 -17.91 2.44 29.51
CA VAL A 125 -18.70 2.34 30.75
C VAL A 125 -19.33 3.68 31.12
N LYS A 126 -20.58 3.68 31.60
CA LYS A 126 -21.28 4.86 32.13
C LYS A 126 -22.04 4.51 33.41
N PHE A 127 -21.84 5.28 34.49
CA PHE A 127 -22.55 5.05 35.76
C PHE A 127 -23.91 5.76 35.78
N ALA A 128 -24.93 5.08 36.30
CA ALA A 128 -26.30 5.61 36.35
C ALA A 128 -26.49 6.80 37.31
N ALA A 129 -25.54 7.04 38.21
CA ALA A 129 -25.49 8.24 39.06
C ALA A 129 -24.10 8.41 39.69
N ALA A 130 -23.74 9.66 40.03
CA ALA A 130 -22.51 9.98 40.74
C ALA A 130 -22.44 9.35 42.15
N GLY A 131 -21.21 9.22 42.68
CA GLY A 131 -20.92 8.65 44.00
C GLY A 131 -20.23 7.28 43.98
N VAL A 132 -19.78 6.83 42.80
CA VAL A 132 -18.70 5.84 42.65
C VAL A 132 -17.41 6.63 42.40
N THR A 133 -16.30 6.23 43.03
CA THR A 133 -15.00 6.91 42.90
C THR A 133 -13.83 5.96 42.61
N ASN A 134 -14.10 4.65 42.56
CA ASN A 134 -13.19 3.62 42.12
C ASN A 134 -14.03 2.41 41.68
N ALA A 135 -14.04 2.13 40.38
CA ALA A 135 -14.61 0.91 39.84
C ALA A 135 -13.56 0.24 38.95
N THR A 136 -13.48 -1.08 39.03
CA THR A 136 -12.57 -1.89 38.22
C THR A 136 -13.35 -2.88 37.38
N ILE A 137 -12.87 -3.09 36.17
CA ILE A 137 -13.25 -4.21 35.31
C ILE A 137 -12.00 -5.05 35.14
N ASP A 138 -12.14 -6.33 35.39
CA ASP A 138 -11.05 -7.28 35.46
C ASP A 138 -10.74 -7.82 34.06
N MET A 139 -9.47 -7.94 33.73
CA MET A 139 -9.00 -8.78 32.63
C MET A 139 -8.25 -9.97 33.23
N ASP A 140 -8.81 -11.17 33.09
CA ASP A 140 -8.13 -12.41 33.46
C ASP A 140 -7.44 -12.99 32.23
N ALA A 141 -6.16 -13.35 32.32
CA ALA A 141 -5.44 -14.04 31.26
C ALA A 141 -4.94 -15.39 31.77
N PHE A 142 -5.33 -16.49 31.13
CA PHE A 142 -5.25 -17.83 31.69
C PHE A 142 -4.92 -18.95 30.69
N GLY A 143 -4.42 -20.06 31.22
CA GLY A 143 -3.98 -21.24 30.50
C GLY A 143 -3.22 -22.16 31.47
N ALA A 144 -1.99 -22.53 31.13
CA ALA A 144 -1.03 -23.14 32.06
C ALA A 144 -0.46 -22.12 33.09
N GLN A 145 -0.54 -20.83 32.79
CA GLN A 145 -0.28 -19.72 33.70
C GLN A 145 -1.56 -18.89 33.90
N GLN A 146 -1.61 -18.10 34.98
CA GLN A 146 -2.72 -17.18 35.24
C GLN A 146 -2.19 -15.81 35.71
N THR A 147 -2.71 -14.75 35.10
CA THR A 147 -2.41 -13.34 35.43
C THR A 147 -3.70 -12.53 35.38
N LYS A 148 -3.71 -11.36 36.01
CA LYS A 148 -4.89 -10.51 36.12
C LYS A 148 -4.51 -9.03 36.10
N GLU A 149 -5.13 -8.29 35.21
CA GLU A 149 -5.03 -6.82 35.11
C GLU A 149 -6.38 -6.16 35.38
N GLN A 150 -6.40 -4.84 35.60
CA GLN A 150 -7.62 -4.09 35.88
C GLN A 150 -7.73 -2.80 35.06
N LEU A 151 -8.90 -2.60 34.43
CA LEU A 151 -9.30 -1.34 33.83
C LEU A 151 -9.98 -0.47 34.90
N HIS A 152 -9.41 0.68 35.21
CA HIS A 152 -9.90 1.59 36.25
C HIS A 152 -10.78 2.70 35.67
N PHE A 153 -12.00 2.82 36.21
CA PHE A 153 -12.99 3.83 35.82
C PHE A 153 -13.23 4.83 36.94
N SER A 154 -13.45 6.09 36.55
CA SER A 154 -13.62 7.22 37.46
C SER A 154 -14.94 7.21 38.26
N GLY A 155 -15.94 6.46 37.78
CA GLY A 155 -17.32 6.55 38.26
C GLY A 155 -18.18 7.59 37.52
N SER A 156 -17.74 8.03 36.33
CA SER A 156 -18.41 9.05 35.51
C SER A 156 -19.86 8.71 35.18
N THR A 157 -20.72 9.73 35.18
CA THR A 157 -22.10 9.65 34.64
C THR A 157 -22.17 9.89 33.13
N ASP A 158 -21.05 10.23 32.50
CA ASP A 158 -20.86 10.21 31.05
C ASP A 158 -20.12 8.93 30.63
N TRP A 159 -20.17 8.59 29.34
CA TRP A 159 -19.45 7.43 28.81
C TRP A 159 -17.92 7.63 28.90
N GLU A 160 -17.25 6.70 29.56
CA GLU A 160 -15.80 6.65 29.75
C GLU A 160 -15.24 5.39 29.07
N TYR A 161 -14.30 5.55 28.13
CA TYR A 161 -13.56 4.42 27.55
C TYR A 161 -12.29 4.15 28.34
N ARG A 162 -12.00 2.87 28.60
CA ARG A 162 -10.69 2.43 29.10
C ARG A 162 -10.24 1.20 28.32
N GLN A 163 -8.93 1.17 28.04
CA GLN A 163 -8.25 0.04 27.43
C GLN A 163 -6.87 -0.20 28.06
N LEU A 164 -6.33 -1.38 27.81
CA LEU A 164 -4.93 -1.72 28.01
C LEU A 164 -4.41 -2.54 26.82
N LEU A 165 -3.08 -2.60 26.68
CA LEU A 165 -2.39 -3.52 25.78
C LEU A 165 -1.88 -4.70 26.60
N TYR A 166 -2.12 -5.93 26.14
CA TYR A 166 -1.65 -7.14 26.80
C TYR A 166 -1.00 -8.11 25.81
N THR A 167 0.22 -8.54 26.10
CA THR A 167 0.95 -9.58 25.35
C THR A 167 0.97 -10.85 26.18
N PRO A 168 0.29 -11.94 25.78
CA PRO A 168 0.28 -13.20 26.50
C PRO A 168 1.69 -13.80 26.60
N GLY A 169 2.15 -13.97 27.84
CA GLY A 169 3.39 -14.68 28.14
C GLY A 169 3.26 -16.21 28.01
N PRO A 170 4.38 -16.94 28.17
CA PRO A 170 4.42 -18.38 27.95
C PRO A 170 3.35 -19.17 28.70
N GLY A 171 2.55 -19.93 27.95
CA GLY A 171 1.49 -20.79 28.49
C GLY A 171 0.14 -20.10 28.80
N VAL A 172 -0.03 -18.82 28.49
CA VAL A 172 -1.35 -18.17 28.45
C VAL A 172 -2.06 -18.53 27.13
N GLN A 173 -3.33 -18.90 27.19
CA GLN A 173 -4.12 -19.39 26.04
C GLN A 173 -5.40 -18.58 25.78
N TYR A 174 -5.92 -17.90 26.81
CA TYR A 174 -7.16 -17.14 26.74
C TYR A 174 -7.03 -15.82 27.49
N ILE A 175 -7.74 -14.79 26.99
CA ILE A 175 -8.05 -13.57 27.73
C ILE A 175 -9.56 -13.54 27.96
N ARG A 176 -9.98 -13.16 29.16
CA ARG A 176 -11.38 -12.91 29.53
C ARG A 176 -11.54 -11.50 30.08
N LEU A 177 -12.50 -10.78 29.53
CA LEU A 177 -12.97 -9.52 30.11
C LEU A 177 -14.11 -9.86 31.08
N SER A 178 -13.93 -9.52 32.35
CA SER A 178 -14.80 -9.89 33.48
C SER A 178 -15.26 -8.62 34.21
N PHE A 179 -16.56 -8.38 34.31
CA PHE A 179 -17.09 -7.26 35.10
C PHE A 179 -18.14 -7.73 36.09
N TRP A 180 -18.00 -7.27 37.34
CA TRP A 180 -18.93 -7.51 38.43
C TRP A 180 -19.30 -6.18 39.07
N ASN A 181 -20.60 -5.90 39.24
CA ASN A 181 -21.00 -4.64 39.86
C ASN A 181 -21.06 -4.74 41.39
N GLY A 182 -19.90 -4.61 42.03
CA GLY A 182 -19.76 -4.41 43.48
C GLY A 182 -19.88 -2.96 43.94
N THR A 183 -20.36 -2.03 43.09
CA THR A 183 -20.44 -0.60 43.40
C THR A 183 -21.81 -0.22 44.00
N SER A 184 -21.93 1.01 44.49
CA SER A 184 -23.19 1.51 45.08
C SER A 184 -24.28 1.85 44.06
N LYS A 185 -23.96 1.82 42.75
CA LYS A 185 -24.77 2.32 41.63
C LYS A 185 -24.83 1.29 40.50
N ASP A 186 -25.88 1.36 39.70
CA ASP A 186 -25.94 0.63 38.44
C ASP A 186 -24.96 1.28 37.44
N TYR A 187 -24.39 0.49 36.53
CA TYR A 187 -23.64 1.02 35.39
C TYR A 187 -24.04 0.31 34.11
N TYR A 188 -23.83 0.99 32.99
CA TYR A 188 -23.99 0.49 31.64
C TYR A 188 -22.61 0.22 31.08
N ILE A 189 -22.49 -0.86 30.31
CA ILE A 189 -21.32 -1.12 29.49
C ILE A 189 -21.73 -1.26 28.03
N ASP A 190 -20.78 -0.99 27.14
CA ASP A 190 -20.99 -1.08 25.71
C ASP A 190 -19.67 -1.23 24.94
N ASP A 191 -19.78 -1.61 23.66
CA ASP A 191 -18.69 -1.66 22.68
C ASP A 191 -17.39 -2.29 23.22
N ALA A 192 -17.51 -3.45 23.89
CA ALA A 192 -16.36 -4.15 24.46
C ALA A 192 -15.42 -4.68 23.38
N VAL A 193 -14.11 -4.61 23.57
CA VAL A 193 -13.11 -5.07 22.59
C VAL A 193 -12.09 -6.01 23.23
N ILE A 194 -11.88 -7.15 22.56
CA ILE A 194 -10.60 -7.87 22.60
C ILE A 194 -10.22 -8.14 21.15
N ARG A 195 -9.14 -7.53 20.67
CA ARG A 195 -8.63 -7.77 19.31
C ARG A 195 -7.12 -7.86 19.28
N GLU A 196 -6.57 -8.63 18.33
CA GLU A 196 -5.14 -8.59 18.06
C GLU A 196 -4.75 -7.14 17.72
N ASN A 197 -3.73 -6.62 18.39
CA ASN A 197 -3.19 -5.32 18.09
C ASN A 197 -2.35 -5.43 16.81
N VAL A 198 -2.98 -5.18 15.67
CA VAL A 198 -2.26 -4.93 14.43
C VAL A 198 -1.71 -3.52 14.51
N ASP A 199 -0.40 -3.43 14.57
CA ASP A 199 0.33 -2.21 14.33
C ASP A 199 0.19 -1.82 12.85
N ILE A 200 -0.37 -0.63 12.64
CA ILE A 200 -0.60 0.01 11.34
C ILE A 200 0.00 1.42 11.31
N GLU A 201 0.59 1.87 12.42
CA GLU A 201 1.27 3.15 12.48
C GLU A 201 2.67 2.94 11.89
N SER A 202 3.23 3.99 11.29
CA SER A 202 4.56 3.90 10.69
C SER A 202 5.55 4.63 11.58
N PRO A 203 6.77 4.09 11.80
CA PRO A 203 7.79 4.76 12.58
C PRO A 203 8.05 6.17 12.08
N THR A 204 8.42 7.08 12.98
CA THR A 204 8.86 8.41 12.58
C THR A 204 10.07 8.32 11.65
N ALA A 205 10.19 9.26 10.70
CA ALA A 205 11.36 9.33 9.83
C ALA A 205 12.64 9.45 10.68
N PRO A 206 13.72 8.73 10.34
CA PRO A 206 15.02 8.87 11.01
C PRO A 206 15.53 10.32 11.03
N GLY A 207 16.49 10.62 11.89
CA GLY A 207 17.18 11.90 11.84
C GLY A 207 17.96 12.06 10.52
N MET A 208 18.09 13.31 10.03
CA MET A 208 19.07 13.65 9.00
C MET A 208 20.45 13.20 9.47
N TRP A 209 21.16 12.43 8.65
CA TRP A 209 22.49 11.93 9.03
C TRP A 209 23.57 13.01 8.91
N GLN A 210 24.68 12.77 9.59
CA GLN A 210 25.97 13.39 9.33
C GLN A 210 26.90 12.34 8.74
N ALA A 211 27.70 12.71 7.73
CA ALA A 211 28.67 11.84 7.10
C ALA A 211 30.11 12.21 7.51
N GLN A 212 30.95 11.21 7.77
CA GLN A 212 32.41 11.31 7.73
C GLN A 212 32.91 10.61 6.47
N HIS A 213 33.81 11.26 5.74
CA HIS A 213 34.13 10.90 4.37
C HIS A 213 35.52 10.29 4.24
N ASP A 214 35.60 9.05 3.77
CA ASP A 214 36.86 8.36 3.47
C ASP A 214 36.85 7.84 2.03
N PRO A 215 38.00 7.66 1.35
CA PRO A 215 38.03 7.36 -0.09
C PRO A 215 37.23 6.13 -0.51
N GLU A 216 37.11 5.14 0.36
CA GLU A 216 36.41 3.88 0.07
C GLU A 216 35.26 3.61 1.08
N ALA A 217 34.88 4.63 1.86
CA ALA A 217 33.86 4.48 2.91
C ALA A 217 33.12 5.79 3.26
N LEU A 218 31.86 5.66 3.65
CA LEU A 218 31.04 6.74 4.20
C LEU A 218 30.48 6.29 5.54
N LYS A 219 30.90 6.95 6.62
CA LYS A 219 30.39 6.69 7.97
C LYS A 219 29.26 7.65 8.28
N LEU A 220 28.04 7.12 8.35
CA LEU A 220 26.82 7.86 8.60
C LEU A 220 26.44 7.77 10.07
N THR A 221 26.01 8.88 10.67
CA THR A 221 25.51 8.95 12.05
C THR A 221 24.16 9.69 12.07
N TRP A 222 23.12 9.11 12.66
CA TRP A 222 21.75 9.67 12.67
C TRP A 222 21.03 9.47 14.01
N ALA A 223 20.07 10.35 14.30
CA ALA A 223 19.19 10.19 15.46
C ALA A 223 18.13 9.10 15.20
N GLY A 224 17.85 8.29 16.21
CA GLY A 224 16.88 7.19 16.13
C GLY A 224 15.43 7.65 15.97
N SER A 225 14.64 6.79 15.33
CA SER A 225 13.19 6.91 15.17
C SER A 225 12.43 6.47 16.41
N THR A 226 11.15 6.83 16.47
CA THR A 226 10.19 6.45 17.51
C THR A 226 8.94 5.88 16.87
N ASP A 227 8.25 5.00 17.58
CA ASP A 227 7.06 4.29 17.11
C ASP A 227 6.16 3.92 18.31
N ASP A 228 4.85 3.64 18.11
CA ASP A 228 3.94 3.30 19.21
C ASP A 228 4.11 1.86 19.71
N MET A 229 4.56 0.95 18.84
CA MET A 229 4.80 -0.47 19.12
C MET A 229 6.28 -0.87 19.04
N GLY A 230 7.12 -0.06 18.38
CA GLY A 230 8.57 -0.08 18.49
C GLY A 230 9.30 -0.30 17.17
N VAL A 231 10.44 0.37 17.01
CA VAL A 231 11.32 0.22 15.84
C VAL A 231 12.10 -1.09 15.96
N GLU A 232 12.09 -1.90 14.89
CA GLU A 232 12.82 -3.17 14.79
C GLU A 232 14.18 -2.98 14.09
N SER A 233 14.23 -2.14 13.06
CA SER A 233 15.46 -1.90 12.28
C SER A 233 15.42 -0.60 11.47
N TYR A 234 16.59 -0.19 10.98
CA TYR A 234 16.73 0.82 9.94
C TYR A 234 17.14 0.14 8.63
N GLN A 235 16.44 0.45 7.55
CA GLN A 235 16.82 0.07 6.20
C GLN A 235 17.63 1.20 5.57
N LEU A 236 18.94 0.97 5.39
CA LEU A 236 19.86 1.87 4.72
C LEU A 236 20.12 1.34 3.30
N ALA A 237 19.57 2.02 2.31
CA ALA A 237 19.80 1.74 0.89
C ALA A 237 20.76 2.77 0.29
N TYR A 238 21.72 2.32 -0.53
CA TYR A 238 22.68 3.19 -1.20
C TYR A 238 23.05 2.68 -2.60
N LYS A 239 23.35 3.62 -3.51
CA LYS A 239 23.94 3.31 -4.82
C LYS A 239 24.76 4.46 -5.38
N ARG A 240 25.70 4.16 -6.27
CA ARG A 240 26.37 5.20 -7.07
C ARG A 240 25.32 5.85 -7.99
N THR A 241 25.37 7.16 -8.17
CA THR A 241 24.31 7.93 -8.89
C THR A 241 24.16 7.58 -10.36
N ASP A 242 25.19 7.00 -10.99
CA ASP A 242 25.21 6.45 -12.34
C ASP A 242 24.89 4.94 -12.40
N ALA A 243 24.76 4.26 -11.26
CA ALA A 243 24.40 2.85 -11.18
C ALA A 243 22.87 2.65 -11.22
N ALA A 244 22.45 1.51 -11.77
CA ALA A 244 21.05 1.12 -11.79
C ALA A 244 20.58 0.65 -10.40
N ASP A 245 21.26 -0.37 -9.89
CA ASP A 245 20.82 -1.18 -8.75
C ASP A 245 21.14 -0.56 -7.39
N TRP A 246 20.29 -0.87 -6.41
CA TRP A 246 20.45 -0.47 -5.01
C TRP A 246 21.11 -1.57 -4.19
N ASN A 247 22.08 -1.20 -3.35
CA ASN A 247 22.55 -2.02 -2.24
C ASN A 247 21.73 -1.68 -1.00
N THR A 248 21.34 -2.67 -0.21
CA THR A 248 20.50 -2.47 0.98
C THR A 248 21.10 -3.18 2.19
N VAL A 249 21.15 -2.46 3.31
CA VAL A 249 21.61 -2.93 4.62
C VAL A 249 20.47 -2.78 5.62
N ALA A 250 20.29 -3.80 6.47
CA ALA A 250 19.46 -3.69 7.67
C ALA A 250 20.38 -3.43 8.88
N VAL A 251 20.14 -2.33 9.60
CA VAL A 251 20.81 -1.98 10.85
C VAL A 251 19.80 -2.26 11.99
N PRO A 252 20.01 -3.30 12.82
CA PRO A 252 19.07 -3.65 13.88
C PRO A 252 18.90 -2.50 14.89
N HIS A 253 17.67 -2.33 15.38
CA HIS A 253 17.40 -1.45 16.52
C HIS A 253 18.10 -1.98 17.78
N GLN A 254 18.51 -1.08 18.68
CA GLN A 254 19.12 -1.41 19.95
C GLN A 254 18.45 -0.60 21.07
N GLU A 255 17.94 -1.30 22.08
CA GLU A 255 17.33 -0.66 23.26
C GLU A 255 18.30 0.35 23.89
N SER A 256 17.78 1.52 24.27
CA SER A 256 18.55 2.66 24.83
C SER A 256 19.49 3.39 23.86
N VAL A 257 19.58 3.02 22.58
CA VAL A 257 20.38 3.75 21.58
C VAL A 257 19.53 4.85 20.92
N THR A 258 19.89 6.11 21.18
CA THR A 258 19.25 7.29 20.59
C THR A 258 19.99 7.86 19.37
N GLU A 259 21.24 7.46 19.16
CA GLU A 259 22.09 7.87 18.04
C GLU A 259 22.75 6.63 17.43
N TYR A 260 22.48 6.39 16.15
CA TYR A 260 22.95 5.24 15.39
C TYR A 260 24.15 5.65 14.54
N THR A 261 25.03 4.71 14.26
CA THR A 261 26.19 4.92 13.39
C THR A 261 26.45 3.66 12.55
N TYR A 262 26.64 3.84 11.24
CA TYR A 262 26.95 2.75 10.32
C TYR A 262 27.97 3.21 9.27
N THR A 263 28.94 2.36 8.95
CA THR A 263 29.93 2.62 7.89
C THR A 263 29.56 1.84 6.63
N LEU A 264 29.26 2.56 5.55
CA LEU A 264 29.27 2.01 4.20
C LEU A 264 30.74 1.80 3.81
N GLU A 265 31.14 0.57 3.47
CA GLU A 265 32.52 0.21 3.09
C GLU A 265 32.56 -0.32 1.64
N ASN A 266 33.77 -0.41 1.07
CA ASN A 266 34.02 -0.88 -0.30
C ASN A 266 33.37 0.01 -1.38
N LEU A 267 33.32 1.31 -1.12
CA LEU A 267 32.86 2.31 -2.08
C LEU A 267 33.97 2.67 -3.08
N ASP A 268 33.59 3.09 -4.29
CA ASP A 268 34.51 3.63 -5.26
C ASP A 268 34.99 5.02 -4.82
N PRO A 269 36.30 5.34 -4.89
CA PRO A 269 36.78 6.71 -4.68
C PRO A 269 36.24 7.70 -5.71
N TYR A 270 36.21 8.98 -5.33
CA TYR A 270 35.77 10.10 -6.18
C TYR A 270 34.39 9.91 -6.82
N SER A 271 33.43 9.37 -6.07
CA SER A 271 32.11 8.96 -6.58
C SER A 271 30.96 9.52 -5.74
N VAL A 272 29.86 9.88 -6.39
CA VAL A 272 28.64 10.40 -5.73
C VAL A 272 27.63 9.27 -5.54
N TYR A 273 27.17 9.11 -4.31
CA TYR A 273 26.23 8.08 -3.87
C TYR A 273 24.89 8.70 -3.49
N ALA A 274 23.80 8.12 -4.00
CA ALA A 274 22.46 8.35 -3.50
C ALA A 274 22.20 7.43 -2.31
N ILE A 275 21.74 8.00 -1.20
CA ILE A 275 21.51 7.30 0.07
C ILE A 275 20.08 7.54 0.53
N MET A 276 19.41 6.47 0.96
CA MET A 276 18.05 6.47 1.46
C MET A 276 17.99 5.67 2.77
N LEU A 277 17.41 6.27 3.81
CA LEU A 277 17.31 5.69 5.14
C LEU A 277 15.85 5.70 5.61
N ARG A 278 15.35 4.54 6.05
CA ARG A 278 14.00 4.36 6.60
C ARG A 278 14.08 3.61 7.92
N ALA A 279 13.18 3.90 8.85
CA ALA A 279 12.90 3.02 9.99
C ALA A 279 11.82 2.00 9.62
N LYS A 280 11.85 0.84 10.28
CA LYS A 280 10.92 -0.26 10.10
C LYS A 280 10.61 -0.89 11.46
N ASP A 281 9.34 -1.11 11.77
CA ASP A 281 8.84 -1.82 12.95
C ASP A 281 8.80 -3.36 12.73
N ALA A 282 8.28 -4.07 13.74
CA ALA A 282 8.13 -5.52 13.72
C ALA A 282 6.90 -6.02 12.94
N ALA A 283 5.90 -5.19 12.67
CA ALA A 283 4.73 -5.52 11.84
C ALA A 283 5.04 -5.42 10.34
N GLY A 284 6.02 -4.60 9.98
CA GLY A 284 6.54 -4.41 8.64
C GLY A 284 6.29 -3.03 8.05
N ASN A 285 5.71 -2.08 8.79
CA ASN A 285 5.48 -0.73 8.27
C ASN A 285 6.84 0.00 8.13
N THR A 286 6.88 1.03 7.29
CA THR A 286 8.13 1.77 7.02
C THR A 286 7.87 3.26 7.12
N SER A 287 8.79 3.97 7.78
CA SER A 287 8.77 5.42 7.83
C SER A 287 8.84 6.06 6.44
N ASP A 288 8.50 7.35 6.39
CA ASP A 288 9.01 8.23 5.33
C ASP A 288 10.54 8.12 5.22
N ALA A 289 11.04 8.30 4.01
CA ALA A 289 12.46 8.14 3.70
C ALA A 289 13.23 9.44 3.95
N VAL A 290 14.32 9.35 4.72
CA VAL A 290 15.37 10.37 4.69
C VAL A 290 16.25 10.11 3.47
N MET A 291 16.53 11.16 2.69
CA MET A 291 17.30 11.08 1.45
C MET A 291 18.41 12.11 1.42
N GLY A 292 19.51 11.77 0.76
CA GLY A 292 20.61 12.69 0.52
C GLY A 292 21.63 12.12 -0.47
N LEU A 293 22.47 13.01 -0.98
CA LEU A 293 23.63 12.65 -1.78
C LEU A 293 24.88 12.86 -0.94
N GLU A 294 25.73 11.85 -0.90
CA GLU A 294 27.06 11.93 -0.29
C GLU A 294 28.13 11.57 -1.32
N ALA A 295 29.38 11.91 -1.05
CA ALA A 295 30.47 11.69 -1.99
C ALA A 295 31.73 11.14 -1.33
N THR A 296 32.35 10.13 -1.93
CA THR A 296 33.69 9.70 -1.54
C THR A 296 34.73 10.69 -2.12
N PRO A 297 35.75 11.08 -1.35
CA PRO A 297 36.87 11.85 -1.86
C PRO A 297 37.74 11.02 -2.80
N GLY A 298 38.59 11.68 -3.58
CA GLY A 298 39.67 11.02 -4.30
C GLY A 298 40.79 10.49 -3.37
N PRO A 299 41.85 9.88 -3.93
CA PRO A 299 42.99 9.40 -3.14
C PRO A 299 43.70 10.55 -2.41
N ASN A 300 44.28 10.29 -1.23
CA ASN A 300 44.94 11.32 -0.42
C ASN A 300 46.11 11.97 -1.19
N LEU A 301 46.05 13.29 -1.37
CA LEU A 301 47.09 14.06 -2.03
C LEU A 301 48.26 14.43 -1.10
N VAL A 302 48.10 14.24 0.21
CA VAL A 302 49.15 14.49 1.21
C VAL A 302 50.14 13.33 1.22
N ILE A 303 51.29 13.53 0.57
CA ILE A 303 52.41 12.59 0.60
C ILE A 303 52.86 12.37 2.06
N ASN A 304 52.92 11.10 2.47
CA ASN A 304 53.21 10.68 3.85
C ASN A 304 52.20 11.28 4.87
N GLY A 305 50.92 11.39 4.50
CA GLY A 305 49.85 11.95 5.35
C GLY A 305 49.57 11.16 6.63
N GLY A 306 49.66 9.83 6.55
CA GLY A 306 49.59 8.92 7.71
C GLY A 306 50.95 8.60 8.35
N LEU A 307 52.05 9.22 7.91
CA LEU A 307 53.37 9.20 8.57
C LEU A 307 54.05 7.82 8.81
N GLU A 308 53.45 6.73 8.32
CA GLU A 308 53.90 5.34 8.43
C GLU A 308 55.29 5.02 7.85
N THR A 309 55.91 5.98 7.15
CA THR A 309 57.34 5.86 6.77
C THR A 309 58.31 6.02 7.95
N GLY A 310 57.79 6.19 9.18
CA GLY A 310 58.57 6.38 10.40
C GLY A 310 59.31 7.72 10.47
N ASN A 311 59.11 8.60 9.49
CA ASN A 311 59.81 9.88 9.37
C ASN A 311 58.90 10.98 8.83
N THR A 312 59.43 12.21 8.76
CA THR A 312 58.68 13.44 8.44
C THR A 312 58.93 13.99 7.03
N VAL A 313 59.60 13.25 6.14
CA VAL A 313 59.77 13.66 4.73
C VAL A 313 58.44 13.42 3.99
N PRO A 314 57.97 14.29 3.08
CA PRO A 314 58.57 15.54 2.59
C PRO A 314 58.00 16.80 3.28
N TRP A 315 57.67 16.74 4.56
CA TRP A 315 57.07 17.87 5.28
C TRP A 315 58.11 18.93 5.64
N GLN A 316 57.74 20.20 5.45
CA GLN A 316 58.52 21.35 5.87
C GLN A 316 58.24 21.63 7.35
N LYS A 317 59.27 21.93 8.15
CA LYS A 317 59.15 22.02 9.60
C LYS A 317 59.99 23.15 10.18
N THR A 318 59.52 23.71 11.29
CA THR A 318 60.19 24.76 12.06
C THR A 318 59.94 24.49 13.54
N GLY A 319 60.97 24.63 14.38
CA GLY A 319 60.94 24.10 15.75
C GLY A 319 61.19 22.60 15.80
N THR A 320 60.67 21.93 16.82
CA THR A 320 60.86 20.49 17.06
C THR A 320 59.64 19.73 16.55
N VAL A 321 59.83 18.99 15.45
CA VAL A 321 58.80 18.13 14.85
C VAL A 321 59.41 16.77 14.52
N LYS A 322 58.80 15.70 15.03
CA LYS A 322 59.23 14.30 14.84
C LYS A 322 58.03 13.37 14.68
N THR A 323 58.27 12.15 14.22
CA THR A 323 57.33 11.03 14.35
C THR A 323 57.43 10.42 15.76
N THR A 324 56.35 9.77 16.21
CA THR A 324 56.28 9.05 17.48
C THR A 324 55.52 7.72 17.30
N THR A 325 55.94 6.69 18.03
CA THR A 325 55.19 5.42 18.17
C THR A 325 54.36 5.38 19.46
N TYR A 326 54.35 6.47 20.23
CA TYR A 326 53.54 6.59 21.42
C TYR A 326 52.12 7.01 21.02
N ASP A 327 51.19 6.06 21.17
CA ASP A 327 49.74 6.30 21.08
C ASP A 327 49.29 6.95 19.74
N PRO A 328 49.72 6.43 18.57
CA PRO A 328 49.23 6.89 17.27
C PRO A 328 47.72 6.59 17.12
N HIS A 329 47.02 7.31 16.24
CA HIS A 329 45.60 7.03 15.99
C HIS A 329 45.44 5.75 15.16
N SER A 330 46.30 5.59 14.15
CA SER A 330 46.35 4.41 13.30
C SER A 330 47.79 3.98 13.03
N GLY A 331 47.97 2.74 12.56
CA GLY A 331 49.28 2.23 12.16
C GLY A 331 50.33 2.28 13.27
N GLN A 332 51.55 2.69 12.94
CA GLN A 332 52.70 2.69 13.84
C GLN A 332 53.18 4.10 14.22
N TYR A 333 52.86 5.14 13.44
CA TYR A 333 53.53 6.45 13.57
C TYR A 333 52.60 7.65 13.44
N ALA A 334 52.50 8.46 14.49
CA ALA A 334 51.89 9.79 14.45
C ALA A 334 52.93 10.91 14.43
N LEU A 335 52.52 12.13 14.04
CA LEU A 335 53.32 13.35 14.19
C LEU A 335 53.31 13.79 15.65
N GLN A 336 54.43 14.30 16.16
CA GLN A 336 54.51 15.07 17.40
C GLN A 336 55.10 16.44 17.09
N LEU A 337 54.29 17.50 17.28
CA LEU A 337 54.71 18.90 17.24
C LEU A 337 54.81 19.42 18.67
N PHE A 338 56.03 19.76 19.10
CA PHE A 338 56.23 20.39 20.40
C PHE A 338 55.74 21.84 20.38
N HIS A 339 55.54 22.44 21.55
CA HIS A 339 55.21 23.86 21.68
C HIS A 339 56.19 24.76 20.88
N ASN A 340 55.65 25.80 20.23
CA ASN A 340 56.33 26.71 19.30
C ASN A 340 56.92 26.02 18.05
N SER A 341 56.30 24.93 17.59
CA SER A 341 56.68 24.22 16.36
C SER A 341 55.58 24.28 15.31
N THR A 342 55.97 24.29 14.04
CA THR A 342 55.05 24.23 12.89
C THR A 342 55.48 23.15 11.91
N ALA A 343 54.53 22.46 11.32
CA ALA A 343 54.73 21.52 10.22
C ALA A 343 53.85 21.91 9.03
N ARG A 344 54.35 21.72 7.81
CA ARG A 344 53.59 21.96 6.57
C ARG A 344 53.81 20.80 5.61
N THR A 345 52.76 20.41 4.89
CA THR A 345 52.87 19.42 3.83
C THR A 345 53.69 19.98 2.66
N SER A 346 54.08 19.12 1.71
CA SER A 346 54.51 19.62 0.40
C SER A 346 53.34 20.32 -0.32
N LYS A 347 53.64 21.30 -1.17
CA LYS A 347 52.61 21.95 -2.00
C LYS A 347 52.09 20.98 -3.05
N VAL A 348 50.78 20.84 -3.13
CA VAL A 348 50.07 19.96 -4.07
C VAL A 348 49.43 20.83 -5.16
N PRO A 349 49.48 20.45 -6.46
CA PRO A 349 48.67 21.06 -7.50
C PRO A 349 47.18 21.02 -7.18
N SER A 350 46.42 22.03 -7.61
CA SER A 350 44.98 22.07 -7.41
C SER A 350 44.22 22.59 -8.61
N ILE A 351 42.92 22.28 -8.59
CA ILE A 351 41.94 22.63 -9.61
C ILE A 351 41.14 23.84 -9.10
N SER A 352 40.91 24.81 -9.98
CA SER A 352 40.09 25.99 -9.72
C SER A 352 38.60 25.63 -9.69
N SER A 353 37.82 26.28 -8.82
CA SER A 353 36.37 26.05 -8.72
C SER A 353 36.02 24.58 -8.44
N THR A 354 36.71 23.96 -7.48
CA THR A 354 36.53 22.55 -7.13
C THR A 354 36.46 22.37 -5.61
N SER A 355 35.59 21.47 -5.17
CA SER A 355 35.50 21.06 -3.77
C SER A 355 36.69 20.18 -3.37
N TYR A 356 37.25 20.43 -2.19
CA TYR A 356 38.28 19.60 -1.56
C TYR A 356 37.82 19.20 -0.16
N LEU A 357 37.91 17.91 0.16
CA LEU A 357 37.85 17.43 1.52
C LEU A 357 39.21 17.62 2.17
N VAL A 358 39.24 18.17 3.37
CA VAL A 358 40.41 18.15 4.26
C VAL A 358 40.00 17.55 5.58
N SER A 359 40.74 16.55 6.03
CA SER A 359 40.56 15.97 7.36
C SER A 359 41.89 15.62 8.03
N TYR A 360 41.87 15.50 9.35
CA TYR A 360 43.00 15.04 10.15
C TYR A 360 42.51 14.53 11.50
N TRP A 361 43.26 13.61 12.09
CA TRP A 361 43.11 13.26 13.50
C TRP A 361 44.07 14.08 14.35
N SER A 362 43.62 14.47 15.54
CA SER A 362 44.41 15.30 16.46
C SER A 362 44.17 14.99 17.94
N ARG A 363 45.19 15.24 18.76
CA ARG A 363 45.15 15.20 20.24
C ARG A 363 46.29 15.99 20.86
N PHE A 364 46.26 16.13 22.17
CA PHE A 364 47.34 16.71 22.99
C PHE A 364 47.83 15.73 24.05
N ASN A 365 49.03 15.97 24.58
CA ASN A 365 49.57 15.20 25.70
C ASN A 365 48.80 15.39 27.01
N ALA A 366 48.09 16.52 27.17
CA ALA A 366 47.18 16.79 28.29
C ALA A 366 46.08 17.78 27.83
N PRO A 367 44.90 17.80 28.49
CA PRO A 367 43.88 18.81 28.22
C PRO A 367 44.47 20.21 28.43
N THR A 368 44.51 21.02 27.37
CA THR A 368 45.15 22.34 27.38
C THR A 368 44.09 23.43 27.18
N PRO A 369 44.03 24.49 28.00
CA PRO A 369 43.06 25.56 27.78
C PRO A 369 43.34 26.33 26.47
N GLY A 370 42.46 26.19 25.48
CA GLY A 370 42.51 26.95 24.23
C GLY A 370 42.03 26.16 23.01
N THR A 371 41.91 26.86 21.88
CA THR A 371 41.76 26.26 20.55
C THR A 371 43.09 26.32 19.81
N PHE A 372 43.35 25.33 18.96
CA PHE A 372 44.42 25.38 17.98
C PHE A 372 43.80 25.40 16.58
N SER A 373 44.64 25.55 15.55
CA SER A 373 44.18 25.31 14.18
C SER A 373 45.23 24.63 13.31
N VAL A 374 44.73 23.74 12.46
CA VAL A 374 45.37 23.44 11.17
C VAL A 374 44.79 24.44 10.17
N THR A 375 45.59 24.88 9.20
CA THR A 375 45.19 25.81 8.15
C THR A 375 45.41 25.16 6.80
N LEU A 376 44.42 25.20 5.93
CA LEU A 376 44.64 24.98 4.50
C LEU A 376 45.06 26.32 3.87
N ASP A 377 46.31 26.39 3.41
CA ASP A 377 46.86 27.49 2.63
C ASP A 377 46.58 27.20 1.14
N VAL A 378 45.77 28.04 0.51
CA VAL A 378 45.32 27.92 -0.89
C VAL A 378 45.97 29.04 -1.71
N TYR A 379 46.78 28.71 -2.72
CA TYR A 379 47.64 29.68 -3.41
C TYR A 379 47.07 30.13 -4.76
N GLN A 380 46.95 31.45 -4.92
CA GLN A 380 46.71 32.14 -6.19
C GLN A 380 48.00 32.84 -6.63
N GLY A 381 48.80 32.16 -7.45
CA GLY A 381 50.15 32.62 -7.79
C GLY A 381 51.06 32.65 -6.54
N LEU A 382 51.46 33.84 -6.10
CA LEU A 382 52.27 34.05 -4.88
C LEU A 382 51.44 34.34 -3.63
N THR A 383 50.16 34.67 -3.76
CA THR A 383 49.27 35.00 -2.63
C THR A 383 48.70 33.72 -2.03
N ALA A 384 48.70 33.60 -0.69
CA ALA A 384 48.02 32.53 0.02
C ALA A 384 46.72 33.05 0.63
N LEU A 385 45.64 32.30 0.45
CA LEU A 385 44.37 32.43 1.16
C LEU A 385 44.32 31.35 2.25
N HIS A 386 43.90 31.71 3.46
CA HIS A 386 43.99 30.87 4.65
C HIS A 386 42.61 30.43 5.12
N TYR A 387 42.41 29.11 5.20
CA TYR A 387 41.18 28.51 5.76
C TYR A 387 41.55 27.79 7.08
N PRO A 388 41.31 28.41 8.25
CA PRO A 388 41.64 27.83 9.55
C PRO A 388 40.55 26.88 10.07
N PHE A 389 40.97 25.72 10.55
CA PHE A 389 40.15 24.67 11.14
C PHE A 389 40.31 24.77 12.66
N TYR A 390 39.35 25.36 13.37
CA TYR A 390 39.47 25.56 14.81
C TYR A 390 39.03 24.32 15.57
N THR A 391 39.93 23.81 16.42
CA THR A 391 39.77 22.52 17.09
C THR A 391 40.13 22.63 18.57
N ASN A 392 39.36 21.95 19.43
CA ASN A 392 39.57 21.94 20.87
C ASN A 392 40.76 21.06 21.24
N ALA A 393 41.57 21.47 22.23
CA ALA A 393 42.74 20.73 22.65
C ALA A 393 42.39 19.57 23.62
N THR A 394 41.91 18.45 23.05
CA THR A 394 41.55 17.22 23.79
C THR A 394 42.74 16.28 23.96
N ALA A 395 42.75 15.50 25.07
CA ALA A 395 43.73 14.42 25.26
C ALA A 395 43.37 13.15 24.48
N ALA A 396 42.08 12.92 24.21
CA ALA A 396 41.61 11.88 23.30
C ALA A 396 41.79 12.32 21.84
N TRP A 397 42.04 11.33 20.97
CA TRP A 397 42.02 11.52 19.51
C TRP A 397 40.64 11.99 19.04
N SER A 398 40.62 13.03 18.22
CA SER A 398 39.42 13.53 17.55
C SER A 398 39.70 13.79 16.07
N ARG A 399 38.75 13.40 15.20
CA ARG A 399 38.76 13.73 13.77
C ARG A 399 38.25 15.14 13.60
N SER A 400 38.84 15.88 12.68
CA SER A 400 38.34 17.17 12.21
C SER A 400 38.29 17.15 10.71
N GLU A 401 37.23 17.67 10.13
CA GLU A 401 36.91 17.53 8.71
C GLU A 401 36.18 18.78 8.20
N GLN A 402 36.50 19.21 6.98
CA GLN A 402 35.81 20.29 6.31
C GLN A 402 35.88 20.11 4.79
N ILE A 403 34.80 20.45 4.09
CA ILE A 403 34.78 20.61 2.64
C ILE A 403 35.01 22.09 2.32
N ILE A 404 35.98 22.37 1.45
CA ILE A 404 36.36 23.72 1.02
C ILE A 404 36.28 23.81 -0.50
N GLN A 405 35.53 24.79 -1.03
CA GLN A 405 35.57 25.10 -2.46
C GLN A 405 36.69 26.10 -2.78
N THR A 406 37.52 25.76 -3.76
CA THR A 406 38.56 26.66 -4.28
C THR A 406 37.93 27.75 -5.14
N GLY A 407 38.48 28.97 -5.07
CA GLY A 407 38.12 30.05 -5.99
C GLY A 407 38.67 29.83 -7.40
N ASN A 408 38.42 30.81 -8.28
CA ASN A 408 39.01 30.83 -9.62
C ASN A 408 40.51 31.23 -9.57
N GLY A 409 41.34 30.65 -10.44
CA GLY A 409 42.78 30.93 -10.54
C GLY A 409 43.65 30.35 -9.42
N ILE A 410 43.11 29.47 -8.57
CA ILE A 410 43.88 28.72 -7.57
C ILE A 410 44.80 27.70 -8.27
N SER A 411 46.02 27.55 -7.77
CA SER A 411 47.06 26.70 -8.38
C SER A 411 47.70 25.67 -7.46
N LEU A 412 47.82 25.95 -6.15
CA LEU A 412 48.44 25.03 -5.18
C LEU A 412 47.68 24.98 -3.85
N LEU A 413 47.76 23.85 -3.16
CA LEU A 413 47.30 23.63 -1.79
C LEU A 413 48.47 23.27 -0.88
N GLN A 414 48.43 23.69 0.38
CA GLN A 414 49.38 23.25 1.41
C GLN A 414 48.68 23.24 2.77
N LEU A 415 48.80 22.15 3.53
CA LEU A 415 48.29 22.12 4.90
C LEU A 415 49.39 22.57 5.84
N ARG A 416 49.02 23.38 6.84
CA ARG A 416 49.92 23.94 7.83
C ARG A 416 49.34 23.72 9.22
N ALA A 417 50.08 23.02 10.06
CA ALA A 417 49.80 22.90 11.49
C ALA A 417 50.78 23.77 12.30
N GLY A 418 50.29 24.48 13.32
CA GLY A 418 51.11 25.24 14.25
C GLY A 418 50.70 25.02 15.69
N ASN A 419 51.63 24.55 16.52
CA ASN A 419 51.38 24.33 17.93
C ASN A 419 51.88 25.51 18.78
N TYR A 420 50.94 26.23 19.37
CA TYR A 420 51.18 27.32 20.32
C TYR A 420 50.45 27.12 21.67
N SER A 421 49.92 25.92 21.96
CA SER A 421 49.04 25.69 23.13
C SER A 421 49.77 25.57 24.48
N GLY A 422 51.09 25.37 24.46
CA GLY A 422 51.92 25.12 25.64
C GLY A 422 52.12 23.63 25.95
N GLY A 423 51.32 22.74 25.36
CA GLY A 423 51.51 21.29 25.39
C GLY A 423 52.14 20.75 24.10
N ASP A 424 52.23 19.42 24.00
CA ASP A 424 52.60 18.74 22.75
C ASP A 424 51.31 18.35 22.00
N MET A 425 51.31 18.63 20.69
CA MET A 425 50.21 18.31 19.78
C MET A 425 50.61 17.11 18.92
N PHE A 426 49.67 16.21 18.70
CA PHE A 426 49.85 15.07 17.81
C PHE A 426 48.87 15.16 16.64
N LEU A 427 49.32 14.74 15.46
CA LEU A 427 48.52 14.67 14.24
C LEU A 427 48.73 13.31 13.58
N ASP A 428 47.67 12.76 13.01
CA ASP A 428 47.69 11.49 12.29
C ASP A 428 46.64 11.52 11.16
N GLN A 429 46.79 10.63 10.18
CA GLN A 429 45.94 10.50 8.99
C GLN A 429 45.59 11.86 8.35
N VAL A 430 46.60 12.71 8.14
CA VAL A 430 46.37 14.02 7.55
C VAL A 430 46.02 13.84 6.07
N PHE A 431 44.81 14.25 5.73
CA PHE A 431 44.16 13.99 4.46
C PHE A 431 43.76 15.29 3.77
N ALA A 432 44.03 15.35 2.48
CA ALA A 432 43.39 16.31 1.60
C ALA A 432 43.20 15.68 0.23
N SER A 433 41.98 15.73 -0.30
CA SER A 433 41.72 15.32 -1.67
C SER A 433 40.54 16.05 -2.30
N VAL A 434 40.43 15.90 -3.61
CA VAL A 434 39.36 16.46 -4.42
C VAL A 434 38.05 15.70 -4.16
N MET A 435 36.94 16.42 -4.10
CA MET A 435 35.59 15.86 -4.02
C MET A 435 34.89 16.01 -5.38
N PRO A 436 34.08 15.04 -5.81
CA PRO A 436 33.24 15.22 -6.99
C PRO A 436 32.16 16.28 -6.72
N GLU A 437 31.58 16.83 -7.78
CA GLU A 437 30.46 17.76 -7.66
C GLU A 437 29.18 16.98 -7.31
N ILE A 438 28.53 17.37 -6.20
CA ILE A 438 27.26 16.78 -5.78
C ILE A 438 26.12 17.55 -6.50
N PRO A 439 25.23 16.86 -7.23
CA PRO A 439 24.04 17.46 -7.84
C PRO A 439 23.20 18.26 -6.83
N ALA A 440 22.85 19.50 -7.18
CA ALA A 440 22.09 20.39 -6.31
C ALA A 440 20.59 20.04 -6.20
N ASP A 441 20.05 19.24 -7.13
CA ASP A 441 18.66 18.80 -7.13
C ASP A 441 18.58 17.28 -6.88
N LEU A 442 17.74 16.90 -5.92
CA LEU A 442 17.44 15.51 -5.58
C LEU A 442 16.27 14.95 -6.40
N ASN A 443 15.45 15.84 -6.99
CA ASN A 443 14.27 15.46 -7.74
C ASN A 443 14.63 14.74 -9.04
N PRO A 444 13.76 13.84 -9.53
CA PRO A 444 13.86 13.35 -10.90
C PRO A 444 13.57 14.48 -11.90
N GLY A 445 14.18 14.43 -13.07
CA GLY A 445 13.88 15.35 -14.17
C GLY A 445 12.42 15.25 -14.60
N ALA A 446 11.83 16.38 -15.00
CA ALA A 446 10.46 16.42 -15.51
C ALA A 446 10.27 15.49 -16.73
N PRO A 447 9.10 14.83 -16.89
CA PRO A 447 8.86 13.90 -18.00
C PRO A 447 8.98 14.56 -19.38
N ALA A 448 10.10 14.36 -20.05
CA ALA A 448 10.43 15.09 -21.27
C ALA A 448 9.55 14.67 -22.46
N GLY A 449 9.24 15.61 -23.35
CA GLY A 449 8.46 15.35 -24.56
C GLY A 449 6.99 15.00 -24.31
N PHE A 450 6.41 15.47 -23.20
CA PHE A 450 5.00 15.22 -22.88
C PHE A 450 4.07 15.79 -23.95
N MET A 451 3.28 14.91 -24.58
CA MET A 451 2.36 15.26 -25.66
C MET A 451 1.13 14.36 -25.69
N ALA A 452 0.07 14.81 -26.35
CA ALA A 452 -1.10 14.00 -26.66
C ALA A 452 -0.95 13.37 -28.07
N GLY A 453 -1.33 12.10 -28.19
CA GLY A 453 -1.47 11.36 -29.45
C GLY A 453 -2.91 11.42 -29.95
N THR A 454 -3.55 10.27 -30.09
CA THR A 454 -4.97 10.18 -30.44
C THR A 454 -5.85 10.75 -29.31
N VAL A 455 -6.82 11.58 -29.66
CA VAL A 455 -7.85 12.09 -28.75
C VAL A 455 -9.21 11.82 -29.37
N ASP A 456 -10.10 11.19 -28.63
CA ASP A 456 -11.49 10.95 -29.02
C ASP A 456 -12.46 11.74 -28.11
N GLY A 457 -13.74 11.37 -28.06
CA GLY A 457 -14.73 12.05 -27.20
C GLY A 457 -14.55 11.81 -25.70
N VAL A 458 -13.91 10.71 -25.30
CA VAL A 458 -13.88 10.23 -23.90
C VAL A 458 -12.49 9.84 -23.40
N SER A 459 -11.49 9.91 -24.27
CA SER A 459 -10.12 9.55 -23.95
C SER A 459 -9.07 10.37 -24.69
N ALA A 460 -7.88 10.41 -24.10
CA ALA A 460 -6.67 10.97 -24.69
C ALA A 460 -5.49 10.02 -24.48
N GLU A 461 -4.82 9.64 -25.55
CA GLU A 461 -3.52 8.97 -25.47
C GLU A 461 -2.44 10.01 -25.12
N LEU A 462 -1.68 9.75 -24.07
CA LEU A 462 -0.64 10.62 -23.55
C LEU A 462 0.72 9.93 -23.66
N GLN A 463 1.74 10.66 -24.11
CA GLN A 463 3.07 10.11 -24.36
C GLN A 463 4.16 10.97 -23.69
N TRP A 464 5.19 10.33 -23.11
CA TRP A 464 6.36 11.02 -22.55
C TRP A 464 7.60 10.11 -22.49
N ALA A 465 8.79 10.72 -22.45
CA ALA A 465 10.05 10.02 -22.23
C ALA A 465 10.27 9.68 -20.75
N ALA A 466 10.92 8.54 -20.50
CA ALA A 466 11.23 8.10 -19.14
C ALA A 466 12.15 9.09 -18.41
N SER A 467 11.70 9.59 -17.26
CA SER A 467 12.47 10.47 -16.38
C SER A 467 13.66 9.75 -15.75
N ARG A 468 14.67 10.55 -15.37
CA ARG A 468 15.87 10.09 -14.65
C ARG A 468 16.13 11.00 -13.47
N GLY A 469 16.71 10.45 -12.41
CA GLY A 469 17.13 11.19 -11.22
C GLY A 469 18.11 10.35 -10.40
N PRO A 470 18.85 10.96 -9.46
CA PRO A 470 19.87 10.26 -8.67
C PRO A 470 19.33 9.03 -7.91
N PHE A 471 18.06 9.08 -7.50
CA PHE A 471 17.37 8.02 -6.76
C PHE A 471 16.58 7.04 -7.65
N GLY A 472 16.61 7.20 -8.97
CA GLY A 472 15.68 6.50 -9.87
C GLY A 472 14.25 7.08 -9.80
N VAL A 473 13.33 6.43 -10.51
CA VAL A 473 11.90 6.80 -10.61
C VAL A 473 11.08 5.54 -10.36
N ARG A 474 10.06 5.62 -9.50
CA ARG A 474 9.21 4.48 -9.11
C ARG A 474 7.81 4.52 -9.74
N GLU A 475 7.33 5.73 -10.04
CA GLU A 475 5.99 5.98 -10.59
C GLU A 475 5.94 7.38 -11.23
N TYR A 476 4.89 7.61 -12.00
CA TYR A 476 4.48 8.93 -12.45
C TYR A 476 3.09 9.24 -11.86
N LYS A 477 2.91 10.46 -11.35
CA LYS A 477 1.57 11.00 -11.05
C LYS A 477 1.07 11.73 -12.30
N LEU A 478 -0.05 11.27 -12.84
CA LEU A 478 -0.79 11.92 -13.90
C LEU A 478 -1.96 12.66 -13.27
N LEU A 479 -1.99 13.98 -13.39
CA LEU A 479 -3.07 14.82 -12.88
C LEU A 479 -3.88 15.38 -14.05
N TYR A 480 -5.19 15.42 -13.93
CA TYR A 480 -6.06 16.05 -14.92
C TYR A 480 -7.29 16.70 -14.28
N LYS A 481 -7.80 17.74 -14.93
CA LYS A 481 -9.07 18.41 -14.59
C LYS A 481 -9.65 19.10 -15.82
N LYS A 482 -10.94 19.42 -15.85
CA LYS A 482 -11.44 20.31 -16.91
C LYS A 482 -10.80 21.68 -16.73
N ALA A 483 -10.59 22.41 -17.82
CA ALA A 483 -9.96 23.73 -17.77
C ALA A 483 -10.76 24.75 -16.92
N ALA A 484 -12.09 24.55 -16.83
CA ALA A 484 -12.98 25.35 -15.99
C ALA A 484 -12.98 24.96 -14.49
N ASP A 485 -12.47 23.78 -14.13
CA ASP A 485 -12.50 23.25 -12.77
C ASP A 485 -11.29 23.71 -11.94
N THR A 486 -11.39 23.66 -10.61
CA THR A 486 -10.28 23.91 -9.68
C THR A 486 -9.60 22.63 -9.20
N GLU A 487 -10.38 21.57 -8.97
CA GLU A 487 -9.91 20.33 -8.36
C GLU A 487 -9.23 19.41 -9.38
N TRP A 488 -8.09 18.84 -8.99
CA TRP A 488 -7.34 17.89 -9.82
C TRP A 488 -7.68 16.46 -9.46
N THR A 489 -8.02 15.65 -10.46
CA THR A 489 -8.02 14.19 -10.33
C THR A 489 -6.60 13.68 -10.52
N SER A 490 -6.17 12.70 -9.71
CA SER A 490 -4.81 12.14 -9.75
C SER A 490 -4.85 10.63 -10.00
N LEU A 491 -4.04 10.18 -10.96
CA LEU A 491 -3.81 8.78 -11.31
C LEU A 491 -2.33 8.45 -11.13
N THR A 492 -2.04 7.17 -10.92
CA THR A 492 -0.66 6.66 -10.76
C THR A 492 -0.33 5.73 -11.92
N VAL A 493 0.74 6.04 -12.64
CA VAL A 493 1.29 5.18 -13.71
C VAL A 493 2.60 4.58 -13.18
N PRO A 494 2.70 3.25 -13.02
CA PRO A 494 3.89 2.62 -12.43
C PRO A 494 5.12 2.80 -13.33
N TYR A 495 6.31 2.89 -12.72
CA TYR A 495 7.56 2.77 -13.47
C TYR A 495 7.75 1.33 -13.95
N VAL A 496 8.43 1.17 -15.09
CA VAL A 496 8.69 -0.13 -15.73
C VAL A 496 10.19 -0.18 -16.05
N PRO A 497 10.97 -1.09 -15.43
CA PRO A 497 12.41 -1.18 -15.66
C PRO A 497 12.76 -1.35 -17.14
N GLY A 498 13.67 -0.52 -17.64
CA GLY A 498 14.14 -0.54 -19.03
C GLY A 498 13.22 0.17 -20.04
N GLN A 499 12.02 0.60 -19.64
CA GLN A 499 11.13 1.37 -20.51
C GLN A 499 11.67 2.79 -20.71
N SER A 500 11.79 3.21 -21.97
CA SER A 500 12.36 4.52 -22.35
C SER A 500 11.33 5.56 -22.80
N GLN A 501 10.11 5.11 -23.14
CA GLN A 501 8.97 5.90 -23.57
C GLN A 501 7.71 5.33 -22.92
N TYR A 502 6.79 6.20 -22.51
CA TYR A 502 5.49 5.87 -21.95
C TYR A 502 4.40 6.26 -22.93
N VAL A 503 3.37 5.41 -23.00
CA VAL A 503 2.11 5.67 -23.69
C VAL A 503 1.01 5.27 -22.72
N TYR A 504 0.08 6.18 -22.41
CA TYR A 504 -0.99 5.96 -21.45
C TYR A 504 -2.31 6.51 -21.99
N LYS A 505 -3.33 5.67 -22.10
CA LYS A 505 -4.67 6.11 -22.49
C LYS A 505 -5.42 6.59 -21.25
N LEU A 506 -5.60 7.91 -21.13
CA LEU A 506 -6.44 8.52 -20.11
C LEU A 506 -7.90 8.42 -20.56
N GLU A 507 -8.71 7.62 -19.87
CA GLU A 507 -10.13 7.40 -20.17
C GLU A 507 -11.06 8.07 -19.15
N GLY A 508 -12.35 8.14 -19.45
CA GLY A 508 -13.36 8.73 -18.56
C GLY A 508 -13.49 10.26 -18.68
N LEU A 509 -12.95 10.84 -19.75
CA LEU A 509 -13.13 12.26 -20.07
C LEU A 509 -14.55 12.53 -20.58
N SER A 510 -15.04 13.76 -20.43
CA SER A 510 -16.30 14.20 -21.04
C SER A 510 -16.06 14.66 -22.49
N PRO A 511 -17.00 14.43 -23.43
CA PRO A 511 -16.93 14.99 -24.78
C PRO A 511 -16.93 16.51 -24.85
N GLU A 512 -16.43 17.03 -25.97
CA GLU A 512 -16.34 18.46 -26.32
C GLU A 512 -15.81 19.36 -25.18
N SER A 513 -14.90 18.82 -24.36
CA SER A 513 -14.42 19.43 -23.11
C SER A 513 -12.91 19.66 -23.16
N MET A 514 -12.49 20.85 -22.72
CA MET A 514 -11.07 21.18 -22.56
C MET A 514 -10.57 20.72 -21.18
N TYR A 515 -9.40 20.08 -21.16
CA TYR A 515 -8.72 19.56 -19.98
C TYR A 515 -7.31 20.14 -19.85
N ASP A 516 -6.95 20.52 -18.62
CA ASP A 516 -5.56 20.71 -18.22
C ASP A 516 -5.02 19.35 -17.74
N ILE A 517 -3.84 18.95 -18.22
CA ILE A 517 -3.22 17.67 -17.86
C ILE A 517 -1.75 17.90 -17.48
N GLU A 518 -1.31 17.34 -16.35
CA GLU A 518 0.07 17.34 -15.89
C GLU A 518 0.60 15.92 -15.67
N VAL A 519 1.88 15.69 -15.95
CA VAL A 519 2.60 14.50 -15.52
C VAL A 519 3.85 14.88 -14.72
N LYS A 520 4.08 14.18 -13.61
CA LYS A 520 5.20 14.36 -12.68
C LYS A 520 5.83 13.00 -12.39
N ALA A 521 7.16 12.91 -12.46
CA ALA A 521 7.89 11.72 -12.02
C ALA A 521 8.08 11.75 -10.50
N VAL A 522 7.99 10.59 -9.85
CA VAL A 522 8.24 10.42 -8.42
C VAL A 522 9.40 9.44 -8.24
N SER A 523 10.40 9.85 -7.47
CA SER A 523 11.56 9.01 -7.16
C SER A 523 11.25 7.90 -6.16
N GLU A 524 12.13 6.90 -6.06
CA GLU A 524 12.05 5.82 -5.07
C GLU A 524 11.88 6.32 -3.62
N GLY A 525 12.52 7.45 -3.29
CA GLY A 525 12.44 8.08 -1.97
C GLY A 525 11.36 9.16 -1.81
N THR A 526 10.39 9.27 -2.73
CA THR A 526 9.24 10.20 -2.74
C THR A 526 9.45 11.62 -3.29
N ALA A 527 10.69 12.08 -3.52
CA ALA A 527 10.93 13.38 -4.19
C ALA A 527 10.26 13.45 -5.59
N ILE A 528 9.66 14.59 -5.94
CA ILE A 528 8.74 14.76 -7.09
C ILE A 528 9.33 15.77 -8.09
N SER A 529 9.30 15.45 -9.39
CA SER A 529 9.75 16.36 -10.45
C SER A 529 8.89 17.62 -10.58
N ALA A 530 9.43 18.64 -11.26
CA ALA A 530 8.59 19.66 -11.89
C ALA A 530 7.56 19.02 -12.85
N ALA A 531 6.43 19.68 -13.04
CA ALA A 531 5.38 19.23 -13.94
C ALA A 531 5.80 19.37 -15.41
N SER A 532 5.44 18.38 -16.24
CA SER A 532 5.23 18.61 -17.67
C SER A 532 3.73 18.70 -17.91
N ALA A 533 3.28 19.74 -18.60
CA ALA A 533 1.87 20.09 -18.71
C ALA A 533 1.43 20.28 -20.17
N LEU A 534 0.18 19.97 -20.48
CA LEU A 534 -0.45 20.22 -21.77
C LEU A 534 -1.96 20.46 -21.61
N GLN A 535 -2.59 21.01 -22.65
CA GLN A 535 -4.05 21.05 -22.77
C GLN A 535 -4.53 20.12 -23.88
N VAL A 536 -5.62 19.40 -23.61
CA VAL A 536 -6.35 18.59 -24.60
C VAL A 536 -7.78 19.12 -24.68
N THR A 537 -8.39 19.08 -25.86
CA THR A 537 -9.84 19.21 -26.03
C THR A 537 -10.36 17.91 -26.62
N THR A 538 -11.27 17.24 -25.91
CA THR A 538 -11.90 16.01 -26.41
C THR A 538 -12.78 16.30 -27.62
N GLY A 539 -12.90 15.30 -28.49
CA GLY A 539 -13.76 15.37 -29.66
C GLY A 539 -15.25 15.27 -29.31
N LYS A 540 -16.08 15.19 -30.36
CA LYS A 540 -17.43 14.66 -30.23
C LYS A 540 -17.37 13.16 -29.97
N MET A 541 -18.29 12.65 -29.16
CA MET A 541 -18.52 11.22 -29.15
C MET A 541 -19.25 10.82 -30.44
N ALA A 542 -18.87 9.69 -31.02
CA ALA A 542 -19.60 9.05 -32.10
C ALA A 542 -20.04 7.66 -31.64
N PRO A 543 -21.25 7.20 -32.01
CA PRO A 543 -21.61 5.80 -31.86
C PRO A 543 -20.60 4.90 -32.59
N VAL A 544 -20.26 3.76 -31.98
CA VAL A 544 -19.34 2.78 -32.60
C VAL A 544 -19.90 2.18 -33.89
N ASN A 545 -21.23 2.15 -34.03
CA ASN A 545 -21.90 1.84 -35.28
C ASN A 545 -21.92 3.09 -36.19
N PRO A 546 -21.21 3.11 -37.33
CA PRO A 546 -21.20 4.25 -38.25
C PRO A 546 -22.53 4.47 -38.98
N GLY A 547 -23.45 3.50 -38.94
CA GLY A 547 -24.81 3.58 -39.44
C GLY A 547 -25.86 3.80 -38.35
N ALA A 548 -25.48 4.25 -37.14
CA ALA A 548 -26.42 4.56 -36.07
C ALA A 548 -27.42 5.66 -36.50
N SER A 549 -28.66 5.55 -36.04
CA SER A 549 -29.70 6.56 -36.30
C SER A 549 -29.38 7.88 -35.59
N VAL A 550 -30.05 8.97 -36.01
CA VAL A 550 -29.85 10.29 -35.39
C VAL A 550 -30.34 10.31 -33.94
N GLU A 551 -31.35 9.50 -33.62
CA GLU A 551 -31.89 9.31 -32.27
C GLU A 551 -30.93 8.51 -31.39
N ALA A 552 -30.26 7.48 -31.95
CA ALA A 552 -29.23 6.73 -31.23
C ALA A 552 -27.99 7.60 -30.91
N ALA A 553 -27.59 8.46 -31.85
CA ALA A 553 -26.55 9.47 -31.61
C ALA A 553 -26.99 10.48 -30.53
N ALA A 554 -28.21 11.00 -30.61
CA ALA A 554 -28.74 11.94 -29.62
C ALA A 554 -28.90 11.32 -28.21
N LEU A 555 -29.23 10.03 -28.12
CA LEU A 555 -29.24 9.30 -26.85
C LEU A 555 -27.82 9.18 -26.26
N LEU A 556 -26.82 8.89 -27.09
CA LEU A 556 -25.42 8.82 -26.66
C LEU A 556 -24.93 10.19 -26.16
N ASP A 557 -25.19 11.27 -26.89
CA ASP A 557 -24.87 12.64 -26.47
C ASP A 557 -25.54 12.98 -25.12
N ARG A 558 -26.80 12.61 -24.94
CA ARG A 558 -27.55 12.80 -23.68
C ARG A 558 -26.92 12.04 -22.50
N LEU A 559 -26.46 10.81 -22.69
CA LEU A 559 -25.79 10.03 -21.65
C LEU A 559 -24.44 10.65 -21.24
N TYR A 560 -23.64 11.09 -22.21
CA TYR A 560 -22.36 11.73 -21.89
C TYR A 560 -22.52 13.11 -21.26
N ALA A 561 -23.53 13.89 -21.65
CA ALA A 561 -23.88 15.15 -20.98
C ALA A 561 -24.27 14.96 -19.49
N ALA A 562 -24.84 13.80 -19.14
CA ALA A 562 -25.19 13.46 -17.76
C ALA A 562 -23.97 13.04 -16.90
N THR A 563 -22.85 12.62 -17.50
CA THR A 563 -21.68 12.11 -16.77
C THR A 563 -21.10 13.17 -15.83
N GLY A 564 -21.09 12.87 -14.53
CA GLY A 564 -20.67 13.78 -13.46
C GLY A 564 -21.70 14.86 -13.07
N ASN A 565 -22.81 14.99 -13.82
CA ASN A 565 -23.81 16.05 -13.63
C ASN A 565 -25.18 15.53 -13.17
N THR A 566 -25.56 14.30 -13.54
CA THR A 566 -26.91 13.76 -13.33
C THR A 566 -26.88 12.24 -13.27
N ILE A 567 -27.73 11.65 -12.42
CA ILE A 567 -27.98 10.20 -12.38
C ILE A 567 -29.41 9.97 -12.87
N TYR A 568 -29.57 9.12 -13.88
CA TYR A 568 -30.89 8.71 -14.35
C TYR A 568 -31.41 7.52 -13.55
N THR A 569 -32.68 7.58 -13.14
CA THR A 569 -33.40 6.47 -12.53
C THR A 569 -33.83 5.47 -13.60
N GLY A 570 -33.79 4.18 -13.31
CA GLY A 570 -34.23 3.13 -14.22
C GLY A 570 -34.91 1.98 -13.48
N GLN A 571 -35.83 1.31 -14.17
CA GLN A 571 -36.55 0.16 -13.63
C GLN A 571 -36.61 -0.97 -14.65
N HIS A 572 -36.20 -2.16 -14.21
CA HIS A 572 -36.31 -3.40 -14.98
C HIS A 572 -37.68 -4.05 -14.75
N ASN A 573 -38.27 -4.61 -15.79
CA ASN A 573 -39.56 -5.29 -15.79
C ASN A 573 -39.40 -6.69 -16.38
N TYR A 574 -40.08 -7.66 -15.77
CA TYR A 574 -40.25 -8.99 -16.36
C TYR A 574 -41.04 -8.89 -17.66
N TYR A 575 -40.62 -9.63 -18.68
CA TYR A 575 -41.17 -9.50 -20.03
C TYR A 575 -42.62 -10.02 -20.12
N GLU A 576 -43.04 -10.88 -19.20
CA GLU A 576 -44.43 -11.32 -19.02
C GLU A 576 -45.33 -10.30 -18.28
N GLU A 577 -44.74 -9.26 -17.66
CA GLU A 577 -45.46 -8.18 -16.96
C GLU A 577 -44.79 -6.81 -17.25
N PRO A 578 -44.69 -6.38 -18.53
CA PRO A 578 -43.70 -5.40 -18.99
C PRO A 578 -43.88 -3.97 -18.42
N ALA A 579 -45.09 -3.56 -18.04
CA ALA A 579 -45.34 -2.26 -17.41
C ALA A 579 -45.24 -2.27 -15.87
N LYS A 580 -45.33 -3.45 -15.23
CA LYS A 580 -45.75 -3.59 -13.82
C LYS A 580 -44.88 -2.88 -12.80
N TRP A 581 -43.55 -3.03 -12.89
CA TRP A 581 -42.65 -2.44 -11.90
C TRP A 581 -42.35 -0.98 -12.20
N TYR A 582 -42.37 -0.59 -13.49
CA TYR A 582 -42.29 0.79 -13.95
C TYR A 582 -43.46 1.64 -13.43
N ASP A 583 -44.69 1.17 -13.60
CA ASP A 583 -45.89 1.79 -13.02
C ASP A 583 -45.86 1.78 -11.49
N LYS A 584 -45.39 0.68 -10.88
CA LYS A 584 -45.31 0.61 -9.41
C LYS A 584 -44.32 1.63 -8.83
N ALA A 585 -43.21 1.90 -9.51
CA ALA A 585 -42.28 2.96 -9.12
C ALA A 585 -42.95 4.35 -9.18
N ALA A 586 -43.74 4.62 -10.23
CA ALA A 586 -44.51 5.86 -10.34
C ALA A 586 -45.62 5.98 -9.28
N GLU A 587 -46.36 4.91 -9.00
CA GLU A 587 -47.40 4.86 -7.96
C GLU A 587 -46.83 5.19 -6.57
N LEU A 588 -45.63 4.67 -6.25
CA LEU A 588 -45.00 4.84 -4.94
C LEU A 588 -44.29 6.18 -4.75
N THR A 589 -43.78 6.78 -5.83
CA THR A 589 -42.90 7.97 -5.75
C THR A 589 -43.52 9.25 -6.33
N GLY A 590 -44.57 9.13 -7.15
CA GLY A 590 -45.15 10.21 -7.94
C GLY A 590 -44.39 10.52 -9.25
N TYR A 591 -43.32 9.78 -9.57
CA TYR A 591 -42.49 10.02 -10.75
C TYR A 591 -42.14 8.71 -11.47
N TYR A 592 -42.27 8.72 -12.80
CA TYR A 592 -41.79 7.62 -13.63
C TYR A 592 -40.25 7.58 -13.69
N PRO A 593 -39.62 6.39 -13.65
CA PRO A 593 -38.19 6.25 -13.91
C PRO A 593 -37.80 6.76 -15.31
N ALA A 594 -36.62 7.36 -15.45
CA ALA A 594 -36.12 7.90 -16.72
C ALA A 594 -35.75 6.81 -17.75
N LEU A 595 -35.46 5.58 -17.29
CA LEU A 595 -35.30 4.40 -18.12
C LEU A 595 -36.39 3.38 -17.80
N TRP A 596 -37.05 2.87 -18.84
CA TRP A 596 -37.79 1.61 -18.82
C TRP A 596 -36.89 0.52 -19.39
N GLY A 597 -36.91 -0.68 -18.81
CA GLY A 597 -36.18 -1.80 -19.39
C GLY A 597 -36.78 -3.17 -19.13
N SER A 598 -36.40 -4.13 -19.97
CA SER A 598 -36.84 -5.52 -19.92
C SER A 598 -35.82 -6.46 -20.60
N ASP A 599 -36.24 -7.68 -20.93
CA ASP A 599 -35.38 -8.81 -21.34
C ASP A 599 -36.02 -9.64 -22.45
N PHE A 600 -35.24 -10.07 -23.44
CA PHE A 600 -35.71 -11.06 -24.42
C PHE A 600 -35.77 -12.49 -23.86
N ALA A 601 -35.02 -12.77 -22.79
CA ALA A 601 -35.13 -13.91 -21.89
C ALA A 601 -35.19 -15.32 -22.52
N TYR A 602 -35.44 -16.29 -21.64
CA TYR A 602 -35.61 -17.72 -21.88
C TYR A 602 -37.06 -18.14 -21.66
N TYR A 603 -37.45 -19.31 -22.16
CA TYR A 603 -38.83 -19.79 -22.10
C TYR A 603 -39.30 -20.11 -20.68
N ILE A 604 -40.43 -19.53 -20.26
CA ILE A 604 -41.11 -19.82 -18.97
C ILE A 604 -42.45 -20.55 -19.11
N GLY A 605 -42.95 -20.74 -20.34
CA GLY A 605 -44.29 -21.23 -20.64
C GLY A 605 -45.12 -20.24 -21.47
N GLY A 606 -46.11 -20.75 -22.21
CA GLY A 606 -46.99 -19.93 -23.05
C GLY A 606 -46.47 -19.77 -24.49
N ASP A 607 -46.97 -18.75 -25.19
CA ASP A 607 -46.40 -18.33 -26.49
C ASP A 607 -45.33 -17.27 -26.25
N MET A 608 -44.08 -17.63 -26.50
CA MET A 608 -42.93 -16.77 -26.21
C MET A 608 -42.82 -15.62 -27.22
N GLY A 609 -43.34 -15.80 -28.45
CA GLY A 609 -43.40 -14.75 -29.45
C GLY A 609 -44.44 -13.68 -29.10
N GLU A 610 -45.61 -14.08 -28.56
CA GLU A 610 -46.60 -13.14 -28.03
C GLU A 610 -46.05 -12.37 -26.80
N LEU A 611 -45.33 -13.03 -25.90
CA LEU A 611 -44.71 -12.39 -24.73
C LEU A 611 -43.63 -11.37 -25.15
N ARG A 612 -42.75 -11.73 -26.09
CA ARG A 612 -41.75 -10.79 -26.65
C ARG A 612 -42.39 -9.62 -27.39
N GLN A 613 -43.44 -9.86 -28.18
CA GLN A 613 -44.15 -8.78 -28.87
C GLN A 613 -44.82 -7.84 -27.87
N SER A 614 -45.50 -8.35 -26.84
CA SER A 614 -46.10 -7.55 -25.76
C SER A 614 -45.07 -6.67 -25.03
N MET A 615 -43.86 -7.20 -24.79
CA MET A 615 -42.74 -6.44 -24.23
C MET A 615 -42.25 -5.33 -25.18
N ILE A 616 -42.22 -5.57 -26.49
CA ILE A 616 -41.82 -4.59 -27.50
C ILE A 616 -42.90 -3.53 -27.73
N ASP A 617 -44.17 -3.89 -27.73
CA ASP A 617 -45.29 -2.94 -27.81
C ASP A 617 -45.26 -1.95 -26.63
N GLU A 618 -44.94 -2.43 -25.42
CA GLU A 618 -44.70 -1.58 -24.24
C GLU A 618 -43.43 -0.72 -24.39
N ALA A 619 -42.34 -1.29 -24.92
CA ALA A 619 -41.12 -0.53 -25.20
C ALA A 619 -41.37 0.61 -26.21
N ILE A 620 -42.21 0.38 -27.23
CA ILE A 620 -42.65 1.39 -28.19
C ILE A 620 -43.47 2.47 -27.48
N LEU A 621 -44.45 2.09 -26.66
CA LEU A 621 -45.30 3.02 -25.90
C LEU A 621 -44.46 3.96 -25.01
N GLN A 622 -43.50 3.40 -24.26
CA GLN A 622 -42.65 4.19 -23.37
C GLN A 622 -41.61 5.02 -24.14
N GLY A 623 -41.05 4.50 -25.22
CA GLY A 623 -40.14 5.24 -26.10
C GLY A 623 -40.80 6.44 -26.76
N GLN A 624 -42.02 6.28 -27.29
CA GLN A 624 -42.83 7.37 -27.84
C GLN A 624 -43.22 8.43 -26.77
N ALA A 625 -43.31 8.03 -25.49
CA ALA A 625 -43.51 8.95 -24.37
C ALA A 625 -42.22 9.72 -23.97
N GLY A 626 -41.06 9.42 -24.57
CA GLY A 626 -39.78 10.06 -24.29
C GLY A 626 -38.93 9.40 -23.19
N THR A 627 -39.36 8.24 -22.70
CA THR A 627 -38.59 7.39 -21.77
C THR A 627 -37.47 6.68 -22.54
N MET A 628 -36.30 6.55 -21.93
CA MET A 628 -35.19 5.81 -22.54
C MET A 628 -35.41 4.30 -22.39
N VAL A 629 -35.25 3.54 -23.47
CA VAL A 629 -35.43 2.09 -23.49
C VAL A 629 -34.09 1.38 -23.28
N THR A 630 -34.04 0.39 -22.38
CA THR A 630 -32.89 -0.51 -22.23
C THR A 630 -33.32 -1.97 -22.30
N LEU A 631 -32.65 -2.76 -23.12
CA LEU A 631 -32.97 -4.17 -23.34
C LEU A 631 -31.74 -5.04 -23.13
N THR A 632 -31.96 -6.19 -22.50
CA THR A 632 -30.94 -7.19 -22.20
C THR A 632 -31.39 -8.54 -22.76
N TYR A 633 -30.52 -9.55 -22.82
CA TYR A 633 -30.92 -10.88 -23.29
C TYR A 633 -30.22 -12.00 -22.52
N HIS A 634 -30.99 -12.69 -21.67
CA HIS A 634 -30.60 -13.98 -21.12
C HIS A 634 -30.80 -15.10 -22.18
N GLN A 635 -29.89 -15.15 -23.16
CA GLN A 635 -29.93 -16.07 -24.30
C GLN A 635 -29.77 -17.54 -23.87
N THR A 636 -30.63 -18.43 -24.37
CA THR A 636 -30.44 -19.88 -24.25
C THR A 636 -29.28 -20.35 -25.14
N ARG A 637 -28.56 -21.40 -24.73
CA ARG A 637 -27.45 -21.94 -25.53
C ARG A 637 -27.93 -22.31 -26.94
N PRO A 638 -27.19 -21.97 -28.02
CA PRO A 638 -27.59 -22.26 -29.40
C PRO A 638 -28.00 -23.71 -29.69
N MET A 639 -27.35 -24.67 -29.03
CA MET A 639 -27.58 -26.12 -29.16
C MET A 639 -28.82 -26.65 -28.43
N ASP A 640 -29.44 -25.85 -27.57
CA ASP A 640 -30.60 -26.27 -26.76
C ASP A 640 -31.93 -25.91 -27.46
N PRO A 641 -33.03 -26.63 -27.18
CA PRO A 641 -34.34 -26.27 -27.70
C PRO A 641 -34.78 -24.85 -27.31
N ALA A 642 -35.51 -24.16 -28.18
CA ALA A 642 -36.09 -22.84 -27.89
C ALA A 642 -37.04 -22.83 -26.67
N THR A 643 -37.54 -24.00 -26.24
CA THR A 643 -38.36 -24.18 -25.03
C THR A 643 -37.53 -24.43 -23.76
N SER A 644 -36.20 -24.28 -23.80
CA SER A 644 -35.35 -24.39 -22.61
C SER A 644 -35.44 -23.15 -21.73
N GLY A 645 -35.31 -23.38 -20.42
CA GLY A 645 -35.39 -22.35 -19.41
C GLY A 645 -34.01 -21.85 -18.95
N TRP A 646 -33.98 -21.35 -17.72
CA TRP A 646 -32.78 -20.83 -17.06
C TRP A 646 -31.59 -21.80 -17.06
N GLU A 647 -31.85 -23.10 -17.00
CA GLU A 647 -30.82 -24.15 -17.01
C GLU A 647 -29.98 -24.18 -18.29
N SER A 648 -30.49 -23.61 -19.38
CA SER A 648 -29.74 -23.41 -20.62
C SER A 648 -28.87 -22.15 -20.55
N VAL A 649 -29.43 -21.04 -20.06
CA VAL A 649 -28.71 -19.76 -19.89
C VAL A 649 -27.48 -19.93 -19.00
N THR A 650 -27.61 -20.70 -17.91
CA THR A 650 -26.50 -21.04 -17.00
C THR A 650 -25.82 -22.36 -17.33
N GLY A 651 -25.96 -22.87 -18.55
CA GLY A 651 -25.36 -24.14 -18.97
C GLY A 651 -23.90 -24.00 -19.37
N ASP A 652 -23.10 -25.06 -19.16
CA ASP A 652 -21.71 -25.09 -19.65
C ASP A 652 -21.66 -25.12 -21.20
N VAL A 653 -20.64 -24.49 -21.77
CA VAL A 653 -20.24 -24.58 -23.19
C VAL A 653 -18.76 -24.90 -23.24
N THR A 654 -18.38 -25.94 -23.99
CA THR A 654 -16.96 -26.31 -24.13
C THR A 654 -16.22 -25.37 -25.09
N GLU A 655 -14.89 -25.27 -24.98
CA GLU A 655 -14.04 -24.48 -25.89
C GLU A 655 -14.28 -24.82 -27.37
N ALA A 656 -14.48 -26.10 -27.70
CA ALA A 656 -14.81 -26.53 -29.05
C ALA A 656 -16.20 -26.03 -29.51
N GLN A 657 -17.21 -26.09 -28.65
CA GLN A 657 -18.54 -25.55 -28.94
C GLN A 657 -18.52 -24.03 -29.05
N MET A 658 -17.75 -23.33 -28.21
CA MET A 658 -17.57 -21.88 -28.31
C MET A 658 -16.88 -21.51 -29.63
N THR A 659 -15.83 -22.25 -30.01
CA THR A 659 -15.16 -22.11 -31.31
C THR A 659 -16.14 -22.27 -32.46
N ASP A 660 -17.00 -23.29 -32.42
CA ASP A 660 -18.04 -23.49 -33.42
C ASP A 660 -19.05 -22.33 -33.43
N ILE A 661 -19.57 -21.90 -32.27
CA ILE A 661 -20.53 -20.78 -32.13
C ILE A 661 -20.01 -19.49 -32.76
N VAL A 662 -18.72 -19.17 -32.60
CA VAL A 662 -18.12 -17.94 -33.15
C VAL A 662 -17.56 -18.09 -34.57
N THR A 663 -17.67 -19.27 -35.19
CA THR A 663 -17.13 -19.53 -36.54
C THR A 663 -18.25 -19.52 -37.59
N PRO A 664 -18.30 -18.52 -38.50
CA PRO A 664 -19.33 -18.44 -39.53
C PRO A 664 -19.48 -19.71 -40.37
N GLY A 665 -20.72 -20.22 -40.45
CA GLY A 665 -21.11 -21.36 -41.27
C GLY A 665 -21.08 -22.73 -40.57
N THR A 666 -20.68 -22.83 -39.30
CA THR A 666 -20.90 -24.06 -38.51
C THR A 666 -22.38 -24.22 -38.16
N GLU A 667 -22.78 -25.42 -37.71
CA GLU A 667 -24.14 -25.66 -37.24
C GLU A 667 -24.50 -24.79 -36.01
N LEU A 668 -23.59 -24.68 -35.03
CA LEU A 668 -23.82 -23.89 -33.82
C LEU A 668 -23.82 -22.37 -34.10
N TYR A 669 -22.99 -21.88 -35.02
CA TYR A 669 -23.05 -20.49 -35.49
C TYR A 669 -24.40 -20.21 -36.15
N ASN A 670 -24.89 -21.09 -37.01
CA ASN A 670 -26.18 -20.88 -37.70
C ASN A 670 -27.37 -20.92 -36.71
N GLN A 671 -27.29 -21.75 -35.67
CA GLN A 671 -28.29 -21.78 -34.58
C GLN A 671 -28.23 -20.50 -33.73
N TRP A 672 -27.02 -20.04 -33.38
CA TRP A 672 -26.81 -18.79 -32.66
C TRP A 672 -27.31 -17.58 -33.47
N ALA A 673 -26.95 -17.51 -34.75
CA ALA A 673 -27.37 -16.46 -35.67
C ALA A 673 -28.89 -16.42 -35.78
N ALA A 674 -29.57 -17.57 -35.91
CA ALA A 674 -31.04 -17.61 -35.97
C ALA A 674 -31.72 -17.06 -34.69
N GLN A 675 -31.13 -17.27 -33.50
CA GLN A 675 -31.63 -16.68 -32.24
C GLN A 675 -31.40 -15.16 -32.20
N VAL A 676 -30.26 -14.69 -32.72
CA VAL A 676 -29.95 -13.25 -32.81
C VAL A 676 -30.82 -12.57 -33.87
N ASP A 677 -31.08 -13.21 -35.01
CA ASP A 677 -31.94 -12.72 -36.09
C ASP A 677 -33.40 -12.55 -35.62
N GLU A 678 -33.90 -13.47 -34.79
CA GLU A 678 -35.23 -13.36 -34.16
C GLU A 678 -35.32 -12.08 -33.30
N VAL A 679 -34.32 -11.85 -32.43
CA VAL A 679 -34.22 -10.66 -31.59
C VAL A 679 -34.00 -9.39 -32.42
N ALA A 680 -33.23 -9.47 -33.51
CA ALA A 680 -33.00 -8.37 -34.43
C ALA A 680 -34.29 -7.90 -35.09
N GLY A 681 -35.20 -8.81 -35.48
CA GLY A 681 -36.53 -8.46 -36.02
C GLY A 681 -37.44 -7.73 -35.03
N TYR A 682 -37.24 -7.91 -33.72
CA TYR A 682 -37.91 -7.10 -32.69
C TYR A 682 -37.24 -5.74 -32.48
N LEU A 683 -35.90 -5.67 -32.57
CA LEU A 683 -35.16 -4.40 -32.50
C LEU A 683 -35.38 -3.53 -33.75
N GLU A 684 -35.62 -4.13 -34.92
CA GLU A 684 -35.98 -3.44 -36.16
C GLU A 684 -37.32 -2.69 -36.02
N GLN A 685 -38.31 -3.24 -35.29
CA GLN A 685 -39.57 -2.53 -35.00
C GLN A 685 -39.34 -1.25 -34.16
N LEU A 686 -38.43 -1.30 -33.18
CA LEU A 686 -38.04 -0.12 -32.41
C LEU A 686 -37.25 0.88 -33.27
N GLN A 687 -36.44 0.41 -34.21
CA GLN A 687 -35.72 1.24 -35.17
C GLN A 687 -36.67 1.96 -36.15
N ASP A 688 -37.70 1.27 -36.66
CA ASP A 688 -38.72 1.82 -37.56
C ASP A 688 -39.57 2.91 -36.88
N GLU A 689 -39.84 2.76 -35.58
CA GLU A 689 -40.49 3.77 -34.74
C GLU A 689 -39.53 4.90 -34.28
N GLY A 690 -38.25 4.85 -34.66
CA GLY A 690 -37.25 5.85 -34.30
C GLY A 690 -36.81 5.83 -32.83
N ILE A 691 -36.95 4.69 -32.14
CA ILE A 691 -36.71 4.53 -30.71
C ILE A 691 -35.31 3.94 -30.48
N PRO A 692 -34.34 4.71 -29.96
CA PRO A 692 -33.01 4.21 -29.68
C PRO A 692 -32.98 3.35 -28.41
N VAL A 693 -32.31 2.21 -28.48
CA VAL A 693 -32.22 1.22 -27.39
C VAL A 693 -30.82 1.18 -26.79
N LEU A 694 -30.73 1.24 -25.47
CA LEU A 694 -29.53 0.84 -24.73
C LEU A 694 -29.45 -0.69 -24.72
N TRP A 695 -28.84 -1.25 -25.76
CA TRP A 695 -28.72 -2.69 -25.94
C TRP A 695 -27.58 -3.27 -25.13
N ARG A 696 -27.89 -4.24 -24.25
CA ARG A 696 -26.93 -4.87 -23.32
C ARG A 696 -26.95 -6.41 -23.46
N PRO A 697 -26.51 -6.96 -24.61
CA PRO A 697 -26.36 -8.41 -24.80
C PRO A 697 -25.15 -8.93 -24.01
N TYR A 698 -25.10 -10.24 -23.75
CA TYR A 698 -23.96 -10.93 -23.13
C TYR A 698 -23.44 -10.24 -21.86
N HIS A 699 -24.37 -9.74 -21.04
CA HIS A 699 -24.03 -9.04 -19.80
C HIS A 699 -23.35 -9.96 -18.80
N GLU A 700 -22.59 -9.37 -17.88
CA GLU A 700 -21.86 -10.11 -16.83
C GLU A 700 -20.93 -11.19 -17.41
N MET A 701 -20.28 -10.90 -18.55
CA MET A 701 -19.32 -11.81 -19.21
C MET A 701 -18.11 -12.18 -18.32
N ASN A 702 -17.87 -11.43 -17.25
CA ASN A 702 -16.88 -11.74 -16.21
C ASN A 702 -17.42 -12.66 -15.10
N ALA A 703 -18.64 -13.17 -15.21
CA ALA A 703 -19.26 -14.09 -14.28
C ALA A 703 -19.26 -15.53 -14.83
N GLU A 704 -18.72 -16.47 -14.05
CA GLU A 704 -18.49 -17.87 -14.45
C GLU A 704 -19.78 -18.69 -14.69
N PHE A 705 -20.97 -18.10 -14.49
CA PHE A 705 -22.25 -18.81 -14.48
C PHE A 705 -23.12 -18.62 -15.73
N PHE A 706 -22.77 -17.74 -16.66
CA PHE A 706 -23.44 -17.65 -17.97
C PHE A 706 -22.66 -18.37 -19.06
N TRP A 707 -23.35 -19.01 -20.02
CA TRP A 707 -22.67 -19.80 -21.06
C TRP A 707 -21.69 -19.00 -21.93
N TRP A 708 -21.91 -17.69 -22.07
CA TRP A 708 -21.03 -16.76 -22.78
C TRP A 708 -19.84 -16.22 -21.95
N GLY A 709 -19.85 -16.43 -20.62
CA GLY A 709 -18.84 -15.91 -19.68
C GLY A 709 -17.87 -16.95 -19.10
N GLN A 710 -17.93 -18.20 -19.56
CA GLN A 710 -17.11 -19.28 -19.01
C GLN A 710 -15.67 -19.31 -19.55
N ASP A 711 -14.76 -18.52 -18.96
CA ASP A 711 -13.32 -18.79 -19.03
C ASP A 711 -12.83 -19.46 -17.73
N ARG A 712 -12.56 -20.77 -17.77
CA ARG A 712 -11.93 -21.53 -16.67
C ARG A 712 -10.42 -21.69 -16.83
N SER A 713 -9.80 -20.96 -17.76
CA SER A 713 -8.38 -21.07 -18.12
C SER A 713 -7.50 -19.89 -17.67
N CYS A 714 -8.09 -18.73 -17.32
CA CYS A 714 -7.37 -17.59 -16.73
C CYS A 714 -6.90 -17.80 -15.26
N SER A 715 -6.20 -18.91 -14.99
CA SER A 715 -5.31 -19.04 -13.84
C SER A 715 -3.85 -18.95 -14.29
N SER A 716 -3.31 -17.73 -14.26
CA SER A 716 -1.92 -17.36 -14.59
C SER A 716 -1.40 -17.68 -16.01
N SER A 717 -1.09 -16.61 -16.76
CA SER A 717 -0.29 -16.57 -18.01
C SER A 717 -0.95 -17.01 -19.34
N CYS A 718 -1.76 -16.12 -19.94
CA CYS A 718 -1.59 -15.70 -21.33
C CYS A 718 -2.29 -14.36 -21.60
N GLY A 719 -1.86 -13.66 -22.65
CA GLY A 719 -2.46 -12.39 -23.07
C GLY A 719 -3.41 -12.58 -24.26
N THR A 720 -4.45 -11.75 -24.30
CA THR A 720 -5.17 -11.33 -25.51
C THR A 720 -5.90 -12.42 -26.30
N ILE A 721 -7.05 -12.87 -25.78
CA ILE A 721 -8.28 -13.00 -26.60
C ILE A 721 -9.46 -12.44 -25.80
N CYS A 722 -9.70 -11.14 -25.90
CA CYS A 722 -11.05 -10.60 -25.66
C CYS A 722 -11.82 -10.70 -26.97
N MET A 723 -13.09 -11.10 -26.94
CA MET A 723 -13.99 -10.87 -28.06
C MET A 723 -14.05 -9.35 -28.29
N THR A 724 -13.48 -8.90 -29.40
CA THR A 724 -13.59 -7.53 -29.88
C THR A 724 -14.68 -7.50 -30.93
N ALA A 725 -15.75 -6.78 -30.65
CA ALA A 725 -16.78 -6.40 -31.61
C ALA A 725 -16.42 -5.05 -32.26
#